data_AF-A0AAD1SU47-F1
#
_entry.id   AF-A0AAD1SU47-F1
#
_cell.length_a   1.000
_cell.length_b   1.000
_cell.length_c   1.000
_cell.angle_alpha   90.00
_cell.angle_beta   90.00
_cell.angle_gamma   90.00
#
_symmetry.space_group_name_H-M   'P 1'
#
loop_
_entity.id
_entity.type
_entity.pdbx_description
1 polymer ?
#
loop_
_entity_poly.entity_id
_entity_poly.type
_entity_poly.pdbx_seq_one_letter_code
_entity_poly.pdbx_strand_id
1 'polypeptide(L)'
;MLKESGERMDWYNDELLHMAKELGYKLLPAFNTTSGLPYPRVNLKFGIRRPEARTGTETDTCTACAGTLILEFAALSRFTGISIFEEYARKALDFLWEKRQRSSNLVGVTINIHTGDWVRKDSGVGAGIDSYYEYLLKAYVLLGDDNYLKRFNTHYDAIMRYISQPPLLLDVHIHKPMLTARTWMDSLLAFFPGLQVLKGDIRPAIETHEMLYQVIKKHNFLPEAFTTDFRVHWAQHPLRPEFAESTYFLYKATGDPYYLEVGKTLIDNLNKYARVPCGFAAVKDVRTGSHEDRMDSFFLAEMFKYLYLLFSEREDLIFDIEDYIFTTEAHLLPLWLSTANQTKPKKNTTTQYTELDDSNFDWSCPNTQILFRNDPMYAQSIREPLKNVVDKTCPRSSSRVDETSGGGNRPPLRARDFMASNPEHLDILKKMGVSLIHLKDGRVQLVQHANQAASSVDAEDGLRFMQEMIELSSQQQKEQQLPPRAVQIVSHPFYGRVVLTAGPAQFGMDLSKNVAGARGFVARTEPYSGCSDVTNAESIKGKIALMQRGQCMFAEKARNVQKSGAIGGIVIDDNDGSSSDTAPLFQMAGDGKNTDDITIPMLFLFSKEGNIILDAIQEYQEVEVLLSDKAKDRDLEGETGEQKPSENNSQKQILEETSIPQDRITDSEDDASVSSQPGLTSSSNSEDSSSPEEDSGSLESSEFNDKNIKDSEDHLQESMETLEDPKVNKWDKKRVQPIESILADWKEDIEAFELMEKDEL
;
A
#
# COMPACT_ATOMS: atom_id res chain seq x y z
N MET A 1 1.48 31.27 -17.70
CA MET A 1 2.94 31.20 -17.94
C MET A 1 3.31 30.48 -19.23
N LEU A 2 3.37 29.15 -19.36
CA LEU A 2 3.78 28.52 -20.65
C LEU A 2 2.84 28.80 -21.83
N LYS A 3 1.52 28.90 -21.57
CA LYS A 3 0.53 29.33 -22.58
C LYS A 3 0.67 30.80 -22.99
N GLU A 4 1.21 31.64 -22.10
CA GLU A 4 1.37 33.08 -22.31
C GLU A 4 2.74 33.43 -22.88
N SER A 5 3.77 32.62 -22.62
CA SER A 5 5.13 32.76 -23.17
C SER A 5 5.28 32.19 -24.58
N GLY A 6 4.25 31.53 -25.13
CA GLY A 6 4.32 30.89 -26.45
C GLY A 6 5.10 29.58 -26.49
N GLU A 7 5.60 29.10 -25.35
CA GLU A 7 6.35 27.85 -25.20
C GLU A 7 5.42 26.68 -24.83
N ARG A 8 4.20 26.68 -25.38
CA ARG A 8 3.23 25.63 -25.12
C ARG A 8 3.49 24.42 -26.02
N MET A 9 3.09 23.25 -25.53
CA MET A 9 2.85 22.12 -26.41
C MET A 9 1.60 22.44 -27.23
N ASP A 10 1.77 22.89 -28.48
CA ASP A 10 0.65 23.32 -29.34
C ASP A 10 -0.43 22.23 -29.55
N TRP A 11 -0.07 20.97 -29.33
CA TRP A 11 -0.98 19.83 -29.42
C TRP A 11 -1.79 19.57 -28.14
N TYR A 12 -1.40 20.15 -27.00
CA TYR A 12 -2.03 19.88 -25.70
C TYR A 12 -3.20 20.84 -25.45
N ASN A 13 -4.40 20.28 -25.28
CA ASN A 13 -5.65 21.01 -25.08
C ASN A 13 -6.28 20.68 -23.72
N ASP A 14 -5.47 20.71 -22.66
CA ASP A 14 -5.91 20.53 -21.27
C ASP A 14 -6.53 19.15 -20.96
N GLU A 15 -6.22 18.12 -21.74
CA GLU A 15 -6.82 16.79 -21.60
C GLU A 15 -6.57 16.19 -20.21
N LEU A 16 -5.38 16.40 -19.62
CA LEU A 16 -5.07 15.91 -18.28
C LEU A 16 -5.88 16.63 -17.20
N LEU A 17 -6.14 17.93 -17.37
CA LEU A 17 -6.97 18.68 -16.43
C LEU A 17 -8.43 18.22 -16.51
N HIS A 18 -8.93 17.95 -17.73
CA HIS A 18 -10.26 17.36 -17.91
C HIS A 18 -10.37 15.99 -17.25
N MET A 19 -9.40 15.09 -17.45
CA MET A 19 -9.38 13.78 -16.81
C MET A 19 -9.27 13.88 -15.29
N ALA A 20 -8.44 14.80 -14.76
CA ALA A 20 -8.32 15.04 -13.32
C ALA A 20 -9.63 15.56 -12.72
N LYS A 21 -10.33 16.46 -13.41
CA LYS A 21 -11.65 16.97 -13.00
C LYS A 21 -12.69 15.84 -12.95
N GLU A 22 -12.76 15.01 -13.99
CA GLU A 22 -13.67 13.85 -14.00
C GLU A 22 -13.36 12.85 -12.89
N LEU A 23 -12.07 12.57 -12.66
CA LEU A 23 -11.66 11.70 -11.55
C LEU A 23 -12.05 12.31 -10.20
N GLY A 24 -11.81 13.61 -10.00
CA GLY A 24 -12.21 14.33 -8.79
C GLY A 24 -13.68 14.13 -8.46
N TYR A 25 -14.58 14.32 -9.44
CA TYR A 25 -16.02 14.10 -9.24
C TYR A 25 -16.36 12.65 -8.87
N LYS A 26 -15.67 11.67 -9.43
CA LYS A 26 -15.87 10.25 -9.10
C LYS A 26 -15.37 9.90 -7.69
N LEU A 27 -14.45 10.67 -7.14
CA LEU A 27 -13.93 10.48 -5.78
C LEU A 27 -14.80 11.17 -4.71
N LEU A 28 -15.48 12.28 -5.03
CA LEU A 28 -16.32 13.02 -4.07
C LEU A 28 -17.34 12.18 -3.28
N PRO A 29 -18.02 11.16 -3.87
CA PRO A 29 -18.92 10.31 -3.10
C PRO A 29 -18.28 9.64 -1.88
N ALA A 30 -16.95 9.46 -1.84
CA ALA A 30 -16.22 8.90 -0.70
C ALA A 30 -16.40 9.71 0.57
N PHE A 31 -16.57 11.03 0.46
CA PHE A 31 -16.75 11.91 1.61
C PHE A 31 -18.17 11.91 2.18
N ASN A 32 -19.09 11.15 1.59
CA ASN A 32 -20.48 11.04 2.04
C ASN A 32 -20.60 10.11 3.26
N THR A 33 -19.93 10.50 4.35
CA THR A 33 -19.95 9.84 5.66
C THR A 33 -20.47 10.82 6.71
N THR A 34 -20.84 10.31 7.88
CA THR A 34 -21.36 11.13 8.99
C THR A 34 -20.32 12.14 9.50
N SER A 35 -19.02 11.80 9.41
CA SER A 35 -17.94 12.69 9.82
C SER A 35 -17.43 13.62 8.71
N GLY A 36 -17.72 13.31 7.45
CA GLY A 36 -17.06 13.91 6.30
C GLY A 36 -15.67 13.36 6.00
N LEU A 37 -15.16 12.38 6.76
CA LEU A 37 -13.97 11.63 6.39
C LEU A 37 -14.26 10.68 5.21
N PRO A 38 -13.37 10.55 4.23
CA PRO A 38 -13.62 9.71 3.07
C PRO A 38 -13.58 8.21 3.42
N TYR A 39 -14.47 7.43 2.78
CA TYR A 39 -14.28 5.99 2.66
C TYR A 39 -12.89 5.69 2.08
N PRO A 40 -12.19 4.65 2.55
CA PRO A 40 -10.85 4.31 2.04
C PRO A 40 -10.88 3.74 0.61
N ARG A 41 -12.06 3.41 0.07
CA ARG A 41 -12.24 2.82 -1.25
C ARG A 41 -13.48 3.37 -1.92
N VAL A 42 -13.41 3.55 -3.23
CA VAL A 42 -14.53 3.92 -4.10
C VAL A 42 -14.45 3.15 -5.40
N ASN A 43 -15.59 2.69 -5.90
CA ASN A 43 -15.66 2.09 -7.23
C ASN A 43 -15.87 3.18 -8.29
N LEU A 44 -14.91 3.42 -9.17
CA LEU A 44 -15.02 4.50 -10.18
C LEU A 44 -16.14 4.28 -11.22
N LYS A 45 -16.67 3.06 -11.35
CA LYS A 45 -17.77 2.74 -12.26
C LYS A 45 -19.13 2.78 -11.55
N PHE A 46 -19.20 2.29 -10.31
CA PHE A 46 -20.46 2.08 -9.60
C PHE A 46 -20.66 3.01 -8.38
N GLY A 47 -19.68 3.86 -8.07
CA GLY A 47 -19.68 4.72 -6.89
C GLY A 47 -19.52 3.93 -5.59
N ILE A 48 -20.30 4.30 -4.57
CA ILE A 48 -20.21 3.72 -3.21
C ILE A 48 -21.50 3.05 -2.77
N ARG A 49 -22.66 3.58 -3.19
CA ARG A 49 -23.97 3.13 -2.67
C ARG A 49 -24.57 1.94 -3.44
N ARG A 50 -24.04 1.61 -4.63
CA ARG A 50 -24.58 0.52 -5.46
C ARG A 50 -24.10 -0.84 -4.93
N PRO A 51 -24.97 -1.86 -4.82
CA PRO A 51 -24.57 -3.20 -4.38
C PRO A 51 -23.40 -3.80 -5.19
N GLU A 52 -23.31 -3.47 -6.48
CA GLU A 52 -22.28 -3.91 -7.41
C GLU A 52 -20.91 -3.26 -7.13
N ALA A 53 -20.87 -2.14 -6.40
CA ALA A 53 -19.65 -1.40 -6.11
C ALA A 53 -18.70 -2.17 -5.19
N ARG A 54 -19.24 -2.96 -4.25
CA ARG A 54 -18.51 -3.66 -3.17
C ARG A 54 -17.57 -2.77 -2.36
N THR A 55 -17.94 -1.51 -2.24
CA THR A 55 -17.32 -0.47 -1.42
C THR A 55 -18.42 0.22 -0.62
N GLY A 56 -18.07 1.02 0.39
CA GLY A 56 -19.04 1.76 1.20
C GLY A 56 -19.54 1.02 2.42
N THR A 57 -19.04 -0.18 2.68
CA THR A 57 -19.28 -0.94 3.92
C THR A 57 -18.14 -0.78 4.93
N GLU A 58 -17.00 -0.23 4.50
CA GLU A 58 -15.88 0.06 5.36
C GLU A 58 -16.28 1.10 6.40
N THR A 59 -15.94 0.88 7.66
CA THR A 59 -16.27 1.81 8.75
C THR A 59 -15.09 2.68 9.15
N ASP A 60 -13.89 2.35 8.68
CA ASP A 60 -12.64 2.89 9.19
C ASP A 60 -11.72 3.33 8.05
N THR A 61 -10.92 4.36 8.29
CA THR A 61 -9.90 4.87 7.36
C THR A 61 -8.62 5.21 8.12
N CYS A 62 -7.48 5.28 7.41
CA CYS A 62 -6.22 5.70 8.03
C CYS A 62 -6.11 7.24 8.07
N THR A 63 -5.35 7.77 9.03
CA THR A 63 -5.20 9.23 9.20
C THR A 63 -4.56 9.87 7.98
N ALA A 64 -3.49 9.27 7.45
CA ALA A 64 -2.88 9.68 6.19
C ALA A 64 -3.89 9.61 5.01
N CYS A 65 -4.64 8.51 4.91
CA CYS A 65 -5.62 8.27 3.84
C CYS A 65 -6.67 9.39 3.75
N ALA A 66 -7.15 9.88 4.90
CA ALA A 66 -8.12 10.97 4.96
C ALA A 66 -7.48 12.37 4.95
N GLY A 67 -6.23 12.49 5.41
CA GLY A 67 -5.53 13.75 5.60
C GLY A 67 -4.69 14.23 4.41
N THR A 68 -4.43 13.36 3.43
CA THR A 68 -3.46 13.60 2.36
C THR A 68 -4.15 13.80 1.00
N LEU A 69 -5.15 14.71 0.98
CA LEU A 69 -5.91 15.03 -0.24
C LEU A 69 -5.93 16.54 -0.54
N ILE A 70 -5.57 17.38 0.44
CA ILE A 70 -5.78 18.83 0.36
C ILE A 70 -4.96 19.51 -0.74
N LEU A 71 -3.74 19.05 -1.02
CA LEU A 71 -2.88 19.69 -2.01
C LEU A 71 -3.46 19.53 -3.43
N GLU A 72 -3.80 18.30 -3.80
CA GLU A 72 -4.33 17.94 -5.10
C GLU A 72 -5.75 18.49 -5.28
N PHE A 73 -6.60 18.38 -4.26
CA PHE A 73 -7.98 18.86 -4.35
C PHE A 73 -8.02 20.40 -4.39
N ALA A 74 -7.14 21.09 -3.64
CA ALA A 74 -7.00 22.54 -3.76
C ALA A 74 -6.46 22.95 -5.13
N ALA A 75 -5.42 22.28 -5.63
CA ALA A 75 -4.90 22.55 -6.97
C ALA A 75 -5.97 22.34 -8.05
N LEU A 76 -6.72 21.23 -8.00
CA LEU A 76 -7.82 20.95 -8.92
C LEU A 76 -8.90 22.04 -8.83
N SER A 77 -9.27 22.46 -7.62
CA SER A 77 -10.22 23.56 -7.42
C SER A 77 -9.75 24.87 -8.05
N ARG A 78 -8.48 25.22 -7.92
CA ARG A 78 -7.90 26.43 -8.52
C ARG A 78 -7.83 26.34 -10.05
N PHE A 79 -7.38 25.21 -10.60
CA PHE A 79 -7.27 25.03 -12.04
C PHE A 79 -8.62 24.97 -12.75
N THR A 80 -9.64 24.44 -12.10
CA THR A 80 -10.98 24.27 -12.70
C THR A 80 -11.95 25.40 -12.36
N GLY A 81 -11.64 26.22 -11.35
CA GLY A 81 -12.54 27.24 -10.79
C GLY A 81 -13.64 26.70 -9.88
N ILE A 82 -13.64 25.40 -9.56
CA ILE A 82 -14.69 24.74 -8.77
C ILE A 82 -14.19 24.46 -7.35
N SER A 83 -14.74 25.14 -6.34
CA SER A 83 -14.25 25.06 -4.95
C SER A 83 -14.55 23.74 -4.23
N ILE A 84 -15.50 22.94 -4.74
CA ILE A 84 -16.02 21.76 -4.04
C ILE A 84 -14.93 20.78 -3.61
N PHE A 85 -13.93 20.52 -4.46
CA PHE A 85 -12.86 19.57 -4.15
C PHE A 85 -12.10 20.02 -2.89
N GLU A 86 -11.57 21.24 -2.89
CA GLU A 86 -10.86 21.77 -1.72
C GLU A 86 -11.72 21.77 -0.45
N GLU A 87 -13.00 22.13 -0.55
CA GLU A 87 -13.90 22.19 0.60
C GLU A 87 -14.07 20.83 1.28
N TYR A 88 -14.22 19.75 0.51
CA TYR A 88 -14.31 18.39 1.06
C TYR A 88 -13.00 17.96 1.73
N ALA A 89 -11.86 18.19 1.08
CA ALA A 89 -10.56 17.85 1.65
C ALA A 89 -10.26 18.65 2.93
N ARG A 90 -10.64 19.94 2.96
CA ARG A 90 -10.48 20.81 4.14
C ARG A 90 -11.36 20.34 5.30
N LYS A 91 -12.63 20.01 5.05
CA LYS A 91 -13.54 19.47 6.07
C LYS A 91 -12.99 18.19 6.71
N ALA A 92 -12.40 17.29 5.91
CA ALA A 92 -11.76 16.08 6.43
C ALA A 92 -10.57 16.39 7.36
N LEU A 93 -9.70 17.32 6.97
CA LEU A 93 -8.59 17.79 7.83
C LEU A 93 -9.06 18.49 9.10
N ASP A 94 -10.12 19.28 9.03
CA ASP A 94 -10.75 19.92 10.19
C ASP A 94 -11.26 18.89 11.19
N PHE A 95 -11.94 17.85 10.70
CA PHE A 95 -12.41 16.77 11.54
C PHE A 95 -11.26 15.99 12.20
N LEU A 96 -10.21 15.63 11.45
CA LEU A 96 -9.02 14.96 12.02
C LEU A 96 -8.36 15.81 13.12
N TRP A 97 -8.24 17.12 12.88
CA TRP A 97 -7.71 18.06 13.86
C TRP A 97 -8.55 18.06 15.15
N GLU A 98 -9.87 18.09 15.05
CA GLU A 98 -10.77 18.04 16.21
C GLU A 98 -10.66 16.74 17.01
N LYS A 99 -10.39 15.62 16.34
CA LYS A 99 -10.29 14.29 16.94
C LYS A 99 -8.96 14.00 17.61
N ARG A 100 -7.94 14.84 17.46
CA ARG A 100 -6.66 14.68 18.16
C ARG A 100 -6.84 14.56 19.68
N GLN A 101 -5.96 13.80 20.32
CA GLN A 101 -6.01 13.63 21.77
C GLN A 101 -5.61 14.93 22.47
N ARG A 102 -6.53 15.56 23.22
CA ARG A 102 -6.31 16.90 23.83
C ARG A 102 -5.11 17.00 24.77
N SER A 103 -4.73 15.89 25.43
CA SER A 103 -3.63 15.88 26.40
C SER A 103 -2.25 15.79 25.75
N SER A 104 -2.14 15.13 24.60
CA SER A 104 -0.88 14.87 23.92
C SER A 104 -0.75 15.58 22.58
N ASN A 105 -1.85 16.10 22.02
CA ASN A 105 -1.98 16.57 20.64
C ASN A 105 -1.63 15.52 19.57
N LEU A 106 -1.57 14.23 19.92
CA LEU A 106 -1.32 13.15 18.97
C LEU A 106 -2.63 12.66 18.32
N VAL A 107 -2.50 12.07 17.13
CA VAL A 107 -3.59 11.41 16.37
C VAL A 107 -3.27 9.92 16.24
N GLY A 108 -4.31 9.07 16.16
CA GLY A 108 -4.14 7.64 15.98
C GLY A 108 -3.84 7.24 14.52
N VAL A 109 -3.52 5.98 14.26
CA VAL A 109 -3.31 5.46 12.89
C VAL A 109 -4.63 5.29 12.12
N THR A 110 -5.67 4.82 12.80
CA THR A 110 -6.94 4.44 12.15
C THR A 110 -8.12 5.01 12.91
N ILE A 111 -9.05 5.62 12.20
CA ILE A 111 -10.23 6.31 12.72
C ILE A 111 -11.51 5.78 12.06
N ASN A 112 -12.57 5.65 12.84
CA ASN A 112 -13.88 5.31 12.32
C ASN A 112 -14.52 6.52 11.61
N ILE A 113 -14.95 6.36 10.35
CA ILE A 113 -15.49 7.44 9.50
C ILE A 113 -16.92 7.86 9.87
N HIS A 114 -17.60 7.14 10.76
CA HIS A 114 -18.96 7.51 11.20
C HIS A 114 -18.95 8.08 12.63
N THR A 115 -18.26 7.44 13.57
CA THR A 115 -18.19 7.91 14.97
C THR A 115 -17.05 8.90 15.21
N GLY A 116 -15.99 8.82 14.40
CA GLY A 116 -14.75 9.55 14.61
C GLY A 116 -13.95 9.05 15.81
N ASP A 117 -14.17 7.81 16.25
CA ASP A 117 -13.37 7.18 17.30
C ASP A 117 -12.09 6.58 16.72
N TRP A 118 -10.99 6.72 17.45
CA TRP A 118 -9.73 6.05 17.10
C TRP A 118 -9.84 4.54 17.33
N VAL A 119 -9.78 3.78 16.24
CA VAL A 119 -9.73 2.31 16.23
C VAL A 119 -8.33 1.84 16.59
N ARG A 120 -7.33 2.38 15.91
CA ARG A 120 -5.91 2.17 16.22
C ARG A 120 -5.34 3.41 16.88
N LYS A 121 -4.96 3.25 18.15
CA LYS A 121 -4.61 4.34 19.09
C LYS A 121 -3.09 4.48 19.28
N ASP A 122 -2.30 3.74 18.52
CA ASP A 122 -0.89 4.00 18.32
C ASP A 122 -0.69 5.25 17.45
N SER A 123 0.41 5.95 17.68
CA SER A 123 0.78 7.20 17.01
C SER A 123 2.28 7.26 16.85
N GLY A 124 2.70 7.65 15.66
CA GLY A 124 4.09 7.72 15.25
C GLY A 124 4.18 8.62 14.02
N VAL A 125 5.34 8.63 13.40
CA VAL A 125 5.54 9.29 12.10
C VAL A 125 5.51 8.32 10.94
N GLY A 126 5.37 7.01 11.19
CA GLY A 126 5.38 5.99 10.16
C GLY A 126 4.02 5.74 9.51
N ALA A 127 3.85 4.49 9.04
CA ALA A 127 2.77 4.09 8.16
C ALA A 127 1.36 4.46 8.67
N GLY A 128 0.63 5.21 7.85
CA GLY A 128 -0.79 5.54 8.06
C GLY A 128 -1.03 6.85 8.84
N ILE A 129 0.02 7.58 9.19
CA ILE A 129 -0.05 8.93 9.76
C ILE A 129 0.95 9.87 9.07
N ASP A 130 2.16 9.39 8.74
CA ASP A 130 3.17 10.02 7.87
C ASP A 130 2.69 11.27 7.09
N SER A 131 1.97 11.06 5.98
CA SER A 131 1.65 12.10 5.01
C SER A 131 0.56 13.07 5.49
N TYR A 132 -0.14 12.78 6.59
CA TYR A 132 -1.02 13.77 7.24
C TYR A 132 -0.18 14.92 7.82
N TYR A 133 0.92 14.62 8.52
CA TYR A 133 1.80 15.66 9.04
C TYR A 133 2.50 16.43 7.92
N GLU A 134 2.93 15.71 6.89
CA GLU A 134 3.52 16.28 5.68
C GLU A 134 2.59 17.32 5.05
N TYR A 135 1.32 16.97 4.85
CA TYR A 135 0.36 17.83 4.17
C TYR A 135 -0.07 19.03 5.00
N LEU A 136 -0.01 18.96 6.33
CA LEU A 136 -0.22 20.16 7.14
C LEU A 136 0.85 21.22 6.89
N LEU A 137 2.13 20.84 6.81
CA LEU A 137 3.17 21.83 6.50
C LEU A 137 3.12 22.26 5.03
N LYS A 138 3.01 21.30 4.10
CA LYS A 138 3.02 21.60 2.67
C LYS A 138 1.77 22.39 2.23
N ALA A 139 0.62 22.19 2.86
CA ALA A 139 -0.58 22.99 2.57
C ALA A 139 -0.44 24.44 3.04
N TYR A 140 0.27 24.69 4.15
CA TYR A 140 0.63 26.06 4.52
C TYR A 140 1.48 26.72 3.43
N VAL A 141 2.53 26.03 2.96
CA VAL A 141 3.42 26.55 1.92
C VAL A 141 2.67 26.81 0.60
N LEU A 142 1.77 25.91 0.20
CA LEU A 142 1.02 26.03 -1.05
C LEU A 142 -0.12 27.06 -0.98
N LEU A 143 -0.94 27.02 0.08
CA LEU A 143 -2.21 27.76 0.16
C LEU A 143 -2.08 29.08 0.93
N GLY A 144 -1.07 29.19 1.81
CA GLY A 144 -0.82 30.38 2.63
C GLY A 144 -1.76 30.55 3.83
N ASP A 145 -2.48 29.51 4.25
CA ASP A 145 -3.37 29.57 5.43
C ASP A 145 -2.61 29.17 6.71
N ASP A 146 -2.42 30.14 7.61
CA ASP A 146 -1.74 30.01 8.90
C ASP A 146 -2.32 28.91 9.80
N ASN A 147 -3.59 28.52 9.59
CA ASN A 147 -4.19 27.42 10.34
C ASN A 147 -3.45 26.10 10.10
N TYR A 148 -3.00 25.83 8.88
CA TYR A 148 -2.25 24.61 8.56
C TYR A 148 -0.91 24.57 9.31
N LEU A 149 -0.18 25.69 9.31
CA LEU A 149 1.09 25.81 10.04
C LEU A 149 0.89 25.65 11.55
N LYS A 150 -0.13 26.29 12.11
CA LYS A 150 -0.47 26.16 13.54
C LYS A 150 -0.73 24.70 13.92
N ARG A 151 -1.49 23.96 13.09
CA ARG A 151 -1.78 22.54 13.31
C ARG A 151 -0.52 21.71 13.22
N PHE A 152 0.29 21.94 12.20
CA PHE A 152 1.58 21.28 12.03
C PHE A 152 2.49 21.50 13.24
N ASN A 153 2.73 22.75 13.65
CA ASN A 153 3.59 23.07 14.80
C ASN A 153 3.08 22.40 16.09
N THR A 154 1.76 22.41 16.33
CA THR A 154 1.16 21.71 17.48
C THR A 154 1.47 20.21 17.47
N HIS A 155 1.35 19.56 16.31
CA HIS A 155 1.67 18.14 16.17
C HIS A 155 3.18 17.88 16.24
N TYR A 156 4.00 18.75 15.63
CA TYR A 156 5.45 18.66 15.64
C TYR A 156 6.01 18.70 17.06
N ASP A 157 5.54 19.65 17.89
CA ASP A 157 5.93 19.74 19.30
C ASP A 157 5.58 18.46 20.07
N ALA A 158 4.42 17.87 19.77
CA ALA A 158 4.01 16.60 20.36
C ALA A 158 4.89 15.43 19.90
N ILE A 159 5.22 15.36 18.61
CA ILE A 159 6.11 14.35 18.04
C ILE A 159 7.49 14.45 18.69
N MET A 160 8.08 15.65 18.73
CA MET A 160 9.39 15.88 19.33
C MET A 160 9.41 15.61 20.84
N ARG A 161 8.28 15.77 21.52
CA ARG A 161 8.17 15.50 22.96
C ARG A 161 7.97 14.02 23.30
N TYR A 162 7.22 13.28 22.49
CA TYR A 162 6.71 11.96 22.86
C TYR A 162 7.23 10.81 21.98
N ILE A 163 7.41 11.06 20.67
CA ILE A 163 7.80 10.06 19.67
C ILE A 163 9.31 10.10 19.44
N SER A 164 9.89 11.31 19.41
CA SER A 164 11.31 11.50 19.14
C SER A 164 12.16 11.11 20.35
N GLN A 165 13.04 10.13 20.15
CA GLN A 165 14.08 9.73 21.07
C GLN A 165 15.40 9.65 20.29
N PRO A 166 16.02 10.80 19.94
CA PRO A 166 17.10 10.84 18.97
C PRO A 166 18.19 9.80 19.24
N PRO A 167 18.60 9.02 18.22
CA PRO A 167 18.24 9.15 16.80
C PRO A 167 16.95 8.40 16.36
N LEU A 168 16.21 7.77 17.29
CA LEU A 168 15.06 6.90 17.02
C LEU A 168 13.74 7.67 17.03
N LEU A 169 12.77 7.19 16.24
CA LEU A 169 11.38 7.68 16.23
C LEU A 169 10.46 6.49 16.54
N LEU A 170 9.87 6.44 17.74
CA LEU A 170 9.12 5.27 18.20
C LEU A 170 7.64 5.56 18.40
N ASP A 171 6.80 4.65 17.89
CA ASP A 171 5.36 4.75 18.06
C ASP A 171 4.95 4.65 19.53
N VAL A 172 4.04 5.52 19.95
CA VAL A 172 3.50 5.61 21.32
C VAL A 172 1.98 5.55 21.32
N HIS A 173 1.38 5.32 22.48
CA HIS A 173 -0.08 5.37 22.60
C HIS A 173 -0.59 6.82 22.78
N ILE A 174 -1.60 7.24 21.99
CA ILE A 174 -2.10 8.63 22.05
C ILE A 174 -2.56 9.07 23.45
N HIS A 175 -3.19 8.18 24.22
CA HIS A 175 -3.71 8.46 25.56
C HIS A 175 -2.65 8.34 26.67
N LYS A 176 -1.59 7.57 26.41
CA LYS A 176 -0.50 7.31 27.35
C LYS A 176 0.82 7.41 26.58
N PRO A 177 1.22 8.63 26.17
CA PRO A 177 2.35 8.82 25.25
C PRO A 177 3.71 8.46 25.85
N MET A 178 3.78 8.16 27.14
CA MET A 178 4.97 7.63 27.80
C MET A 178 5.18 6.12 27.54
N LEU A 179 4.18 5.42 27.00
CA LEU A 179 4.24 4.00 26.69
C LEU A 179 4.45 3.81 25.19
N THR A 180 5.51 3.08 24.85
CA THR A 180 5.75 2.64 23.48
C THR A 180 4.65 1.68 23.05
N ALA A 181 4.06 1.95 21.89
CA ALA A 181 3.05 1.11 21.27
C ALA A 181 3.68 0.01 20.40
N ARG A 182 4.86 0.27 19.85
CA ARG A 182 5.64 -0.68 19.05
C ARG A 182 7.12 -0.68 19.46
N THR A 183 7.81 -1.76 19.15
CA THR A 183 9.24 -1.97 19.43
C THR A 183 10.10 -1.96 18.16
N TRP A 184 9.51 -1.55 17.05
CA TRP A 184 10.13 -1.46 15.74
C TRP A 184 9.68 -0.19 15.03
N MET A 185 10.44 0.18 14.02
CA MET A 185 10.29 1.33 13.15
C MET A 185 10.07 0.84 11.73
N ASP A 186 9.09 1.39 11.02
CA ASP A 186 8.94 1.14 9.58
C ASP A 186 9.91 2.01 8.76
N SER A 187 10.15 1.63 7.51
CA SER A 187 10.98 2.41 6.59
C SER A 187 10.32 3.71 6.15
N LEU A 188 8.98 3.80 6.21
CA LEU A 188 8.22 4.97 5.77
C LEU A 188 8.60 6.21 6.56
N LEU A 189 8.96 6.09 7.84
CA LEU A 189 9.46 7.22 8.64
C LEU A 189 10.65 7.97 8.03
N ALA A 190 11.35 7.39 7.05
CA ALA A 190 12.52 7.99 6.41
C ALA A 190 12.21 9.29 5.64
N PHE A 191 10.95 9.66 5.43
CA PHE A 191 10.55 10.97 4.87
C PHE A 191 10.68 12.12 5.89
N PHE A 192 10.59 11.77 7.19
CA PHE A 192 10.45 12.75 8.26
C PHE A 192 11.66 13.70 8.37
N PRO A 193 12.93 13.26 8.17
CA PRO A 193 14.06 14.18 8.08
C PRO A 193 13.90 15.24 6.97
N GLY A 194 13.37 14.88 5.79
CA GLY A 194 13.06 15.84 4.73
C GLY A 194 12.00 16.85 5.16
N LEU A 195 10.96 16.41 5.87
CA LEU A 195 9.95 17.30 6.44
C LEU A 195 10.52 18.23 7.53
N GLN A 196 11.42 17.72 8.37
CA GLN A 196 12.15 18.50 9.37
C GLN A 196 13.02 19.56 8.69
N VAL A 197 13.67 19.24 7.57
CA VAL A 197 14.40 20.21 6.76
C VAL A 197 13.48 21.30 6.22
N LEU A 198 12.29 20.94 5.73
CA LEU A 198 11.32 21.92 5.25
C LEU A 198 10.81 22.84 6.37
N LYS A 199 10.63 22.31 7.60
CA LYS A 199 10.38 23.13 8.81
C LYS A 199 11.61 23.97 9.18
N GLY A 200 12.79 23.49 8.84
CA GLY A 200 14.09 24.07 9.15
C GLY A 200 14.72 23.59 10.47
N ASP A 201 14.24 22.47 11.01
CA ASP A 201 14.85 21.77 12.14
C ASP A 201 15.92 20.78 11.65
N ILE A 202 17.08 21.31 11.26
CA ILE A 202 18.08 20.54 10.51
C ILE A 202 18.84 19.53 11.38
N ARG A 203 19.07 19.81 12.66
CA ARG A 203 19.91 18.94 13.50
C ARG A 203 19.29 17.55 13.73
N PRO A 204 18.04 17.43 14.20
CA PRO A 204 17.38 16.12 14.34
C PRO A 204 17.27 15.40 12.99
N ALA A 205 17.05 16.14 11.90
CA ALA A 205 17.02 15.58 10.55
C ALA A 205 18.34 14.86 10.19
N ILE A 206 19.49 15.51 10.46
CA ILE A 206 20.81 14.92 10.25
C ILE A 206 21.00 13.68 11.14
N GLU A 207 20.59 13.74 12.42
CA GLU A 207 20.74 12.63 13.38
C GLU A 207 19.96 11.38 12.93
N THR A 208 18.69 11.54 12.57
CA THR A 208 17.84 10.42 12.12
C THR A 208 18.27 9.92 10.74
N HIS A 209 18.59 10.81 9.79
CA HIS A 209 19.07 10.41 8.46
C HIS A 209 20.37 9.61 8.53
N GLU A 210 21.35 10.04 9.32
CA GLU A 210 22.60 9.31 9.48
C GLU A 210 22.38 7.93 10.11
N MET A 211 21.49 7.81 11.09
CA MET A 211 21.11 6.52 11.68
C MET A 211 20.53 5.57 10.62
N LEU A 212 19.56 6.04 9.83
CA LEU A 212 18.97 5.27 8.73
C LEU A 212 20.02 4.88 7.69
N TYR A 213 20.96 5.78 7.37
CA TYR A 213 22.05 5.49 6.46
C TYR A 213 22.96 4.39 6.98
N GLN A 214 23.23 4.32 8.29
CA GLN A 214 23.99 3.20 8.88
C GLN A 214 23.24 1.86 8.73
N VAL A 215 21.90 1.86 8.83
CA VAL A 215 21.09 0.65 8.58
C VAL A 215 21.21 0.23 7.10
N ILE A 216 21.13 1.17 6.17
CA ILE A 216 21.33 0.92 4.73
C ILE A 216 22.73 0.38 4.45
N LYS A 217 23.78 0.97 5.04
CA LYS A 217 25.15 0.44 4.89
C LYS A 217 25.26 -1.00 5.33
N LYS A 218 24.53 -1.40 6.37
CA LYS A 218 24.56 -2.77 6.88
C LYS A 218 23.77 -3.74 6.02
N HIS A 219 22.57 -3.36 5.58
CA HIS A 219 21.62 -4.25 4.91
C HIS A 219 21.51 -4.03 3.39
N ASN A 220 22.32 -3.13 2.82
CA ASN A 220 22.28 -2.60 1.45
C ASN A 220 21.02 -1.77 1.12
N PHE A 221 19.88 -2.10 1.71
CA PHE A 221 18.66 -1.30 1.66
C PHE A 221 18.10 -1.11 3.07
N LEU A 222 17.18 -0.15 3.19
CA LEU A 222 16.40 0.02 4.40
C LEU A 222 15.31 -1.07 4.42
N PRO A 223 15.32 -2.01 5.38
CA PRO A 223 14.24 -3.00 5.51
C PRO A 223 12.92 -2.29 5.83
N GLU A 224 11.80 -2.85 5.37
CA GLU A 224 10.44 -2.34 5.58
C GLU A 224 10.14 -2.07 7.06
N ALA A 225 10.70 -2.88 7.96
CA ALA A 225 10.75 -2.55 9.38
C ALA A 225 12.01 -3.09 10.06
N PHE A 226 12.49 -2.37 11.07
CA PHE A 226 13.63 -2.78 11.90
C PHE A 226 13.42 -2.39 13.38
N THR A 227 14.01 -3.15 14.28
CA THR A 227 13.90 -2.95 15.73
C THR A 227 14.84 -1.84 16.22
N THR A 228 14.67 -1.41 17.48
CA THR A 228 15.52 -0.39 18.12
C THR A 228 17.00 -0.76 18.23
N ASP A 229 17.33 -2.06 18.17
CA ASP A 229 18.70 -2.58 18.09
C ASP A 229 19.18 -2.80 16.65
N PHE A 230 18.49 -2.21 15.67
CA PHE A 230 18.83 -2.24 14.24
C PHE A 230 18.87 -3.65 13.63
N ARG A 231 18.02 -4.55 14.12
CA ARG A 231 17.78 -5.85 13.48
C ARG A 231 16.60 -5.75 12.53
N VAL A 232 16.67 -6.50 11.45
CA VAL A 232 15.58 -6.61 10.48
C VAL A 232 14.36 -7.24 11.16
N HIS A 233 13.24 -6.51 11.19
CA HIS A 233 11.94 -7.01 11.63
C HIS A 233 11.15 -7.54 10.42
N TRP A 234 10.99 -6.71 9.39
CA TRP A 234 10.43 -7.09 8.09
C TRP A 234 11.45 -6.80 7.00
N ALA A 235 11.88 -7.85 6.31
CA ALA A 235 13.05 -7.80 5.44
C ALA A 235 12.76 -7.29 4.03
N GLN A 236 11.50 -7.04 3.68
CA GLN A 236 11.12 -6.57 2.35
C GLN A 236 11.67 -5.15 2.12
N HIS A 237 11.93 -4.82 0.86
CA HIS A 237 12.23 -3.46 0.44
C HIS A 237 11.61 -3.25 -0.95
N PRO A 238 10.44 -2.59 -1.04
CA PRO A 238 9.72 -2.40 -2.30
C PRO A 238 10.25 -1.22 -3.13
N LEU A 239 11.53 -0.84 -2.96
CA LEU A 239 12.18 0.29 -3.65
C LEU A 239 11.63 1.67 -3.26
N ARG A 240 11.33 1.85 -1.98
CA ARG A 240 10.69 3.08 -1.49
C ARG A 240 11.59 4.33 -1.57
N PRO A 241 11.01 5.52 -1.82
CA PRO A 241 11.77 6.73 -2.11
C PRO A 241 12.19 7.56 -0.90
N GLU A 242 11.61 7.35 0.29
CA GLU A 242 11.57 8.35 1.35
C GLU A 242 12.97 8.71 1.89
N PHE A 243 13.88 7.74 1.89
CA PHE A 243 15.27 7.99 2.27
C PHE A 243 16.01 8.87 1.24
N ALA A 244 15.76 8.71 -0.07
CA ALA A 244 16.34 9.60 -1.08
C ALA A 244 15.68 10.97 -1.09
N GLU A 245 14.37 11.06 -0.83
CA GLU A 245 13.69 12.35 -0.61
C GLU A 245 14.41 13.15 0.49
N SER A 246 14.58 12.56 1.66
CA SER A 246 15.28 13.20 2.77
C SER A 246 16.74 13.53 2.45
N THR A 247 17.42 12.67 1.68
CA THR A 247 18.79 12.93 1.21
C THR A 247 18.85 14.17 0.30
N TYR A 248 17.89 14.31 -0.61
CA TYR A 248 17.75 15.47 -1.49
C TYR A 248 17.54 16.76 -0.68
N PHE A 249 16.57 16.79 0.22
CA PHE A 249 16.30 17.98 1.03
C PHE A 249 17.47 18.37 1.93
N LEU A 250 18.14 17.39 2.56
CA LEU A 250 19.34 17.64 3.36
C LEU A 250 20.47 18.22 2.51
N TYR A 251 20.73 17.67 1.33
CA TYR A 251 21.73 18.23 0.41
C TYR A 251 21.38 19.68 0.05
N LYS A 252 20.13 19.93 -0.32
CA LYS A 252 19.66 21.27 -0.68
C LYS A 252 19.89 22.27 0.47
N ALA A 253 19.52 21.91 1.70
CA ALA A 253 19.61 22.81 2.84
C ALA A 253 21.06 23.07 3.29
N THR A 254 21.92 22.08 3.21
CA THR A 254 23.28 22.12 3.78
C THR A 254 24.39 22.38 2.78
N GLY A 255 24.19 22.01 1.51
CA GLY A 255 25.24 21.96 0.50
C GLY A 255 26.35 20.95 0.77
N ASP A 256 26.18 20.05 1.75
CA ASP A 256 27.21 19.10 2.16
C ASP A 256 27.38 17.98 1.12
N PRO A 257 28.54 17.86 0.45
CA PRO A 257 28.76 16.85 -0.59
C PRO A 257 28.68 15.41 -0.07
N TYR A 258 28.67 15.20 1.26
CA TYR A 258 28.38 13.89 1.82
C TYR A 258 27.06 13.28 1.32
N TYR A 259 26.01 14.08 1.15
CA TYR A 259 24.72 13.58 0.69
C TYR A 259 24.76 13.12 -0.77
N LEU A 260 25.67 13.65 -1.59
CA LEU A 260 25.94 13.14 -2.94
C LEU A 260 26.55 11.74 -2.89
N GLU A 261 27.50 11.49 -1.97
CA GLU A 261 28.07 10.15 -1.75
C GLU A 261 27.04 9.15 -1.20
N VAL A 262 26.12 9.62 -0.36
CA VAL A 262 24.95 8.83 0.07
C VAL A 262 24.09 8.46 -1.14
N GLY A 263 23.70 9.43 -1.97
CA GLY A 263 22.90 9.20 -3.18
C GLY A 263 23.58 8.23 -4.15
N LYS A 264 24.90 8.36 -4.32
CA LYS A 264 25.70 7.45 -5.15
C LYS A 264 25.63 6.02 -4.62
N THR A 265 25.76 5.85 -3.30
CA THR A 265 25.63 4.54 -2.64
C THR A 265 24.25 3.93 -2.89
N LEU A 266 23.17 4.73 -2.88
CA LEU A 266 21.82 4.25 -3.21
C LEU A 266 21.74 3.77 -4.65
N ILE A 267 22.26 4.54 -5.61
CA ILE A 267 22.29 4.17 -7.04
C ILE A 267 23.10 2.87 -7.25
N ASP A 268 24.25 2.75 -6.60
CA ASP A 268 25.09 1.55 -6.68
C ASP A 268 24.35 0.33 -6.13
N ASN A 269 23.67 0.47 -4.99
CA ASN A 269 22.88 -0.61 -4.41
C ASN A 269 21.68 -1.00 -5.28
N LEU A 270 20.96 -0.02 -5.85
CA LEU A 270 19.88 -0.28 -6.80
C LEU A 270 20.37 -1.08 -8.02
N ASN A 271 21.48 -0.64 -8.63
CA ASN A 271 22.05 -1.30 -9.80
C ASN A 271 22.58 -2.70 -9.49
N LYS A 272 23.15 -2.91 -8.30
CA LYS A 272 23.78 -4.16 -7.92
C LYS A 272 22.77 -5.21 -7.46
N TYR A 273 21.74 -4.80 -6.71
CA TYR A 273 20.88 -5.72 -5.97
C TYR A 273 19.42 -5.71 -6.44
N ALA A 274 18.93 -4.64 -7.08
CA ALA A 274 17.52 -4.55 -7.52
C ALA A 274 17.37 -4.60 -9.04
N ARG A 275 18.44 -4.38 -9.82
CA ARG A 275 18.38 -4.35 -11.28
C ARG A 275 18.12 -5.75 -11.86
N VAL A 276 17.19 -5.81 -12.80
CA VAL A 276 16.83 -6.98 -13.60
C VAL A 276 16.88 -6.62 -15.10
N PRO A 277 16.87 -7.59 -16.03
CA PRO A 277 17.03 -7.29 -17.46
C PRO A 277 16.03 -6.27 -18.03
N CYS A 278 14.80 -6.23 -17.52
CA CYS A 278 13.73 -5.35 -17.98
C CYS A 278 13.47 -4.11 -17.09
N GLY A 279 14.29 -3.87 -16.06
CA GLY A 279 14.07 -2.75 -15.14
C GLY A 279 14.64 -3.01 -13.75
N PHE A 280 13.82 -2.77 -12.72
CA PHE A 280 14.16 -3.02 -11.33
C PHE A 280 13.05 -3.84 -10.67
N ALA A 281 13.41 -4.64 -9.68
CA ALA A 281 12.49 -5.48 -8.94
C ALA A 281 12.62 -5.21 -7.45
N ALA A 282 11.48 -5.21 -6.74
CA ALA A 282 11.44 -5.16 -5.29
C ALA A 282 12.29 -6.29 -4.68
N VAL A 283 12.92 -6.00 -3.55
CA VAL A 283 13.72 -6.99 -2.83
C VAL A 283 12.85 -7.62 -1.76
N LYS A 284 12.55 -8.91 -1.90
CA LYS A 284 11.71 -9.67 -0.96
C LYS A 284 12.35 -9.79 0.43
N ASP A 285 13.68 -9.94 0.47
CA ASP A 285 14.42 -10.02 1.73
C ASP A 285 15.84 -9.45 1.57
N VAL A 286 16.09 -8.28 2.16
CA VAL A 286 17.38 -7.56 2.12
C VAL A 286 18.58 -8.35 2.65
N ARG A 287 18.35 -9.42 3.42
CA ARG A 287 19.40 -10.30 3.95
C ARG A 287 19.85 -11.32 2.91
N THR A 288 18.93 -11.76 2.05
CA THR A 288 19.18 -12.77 1.01
C THR A 288 19.43 -12.18 -0.36
N GLY A 289 18.91 -10.96 -0.62
CA GLY A 289 18.92 -10.34 -1.95
C GLY A 289 17.91 -10.98 -2.93
N SER A 290 16.96 -11.78 -2.44
CA SER A 290 15.92 -12.37 -3.30
C SER A 290 14.94 -11.30 -3.81
N HIS A 291 14.50 -11.45 -5.06
CA HIS A 291 13.56 -10.53 -5.70
C HIS A 291 12.10 -10.95 -5.51
N GLU A 292 11.22 -9.95 -5.51
CA GLU A 292 9.79 -10.07 -5.72
C GLU A 292 9.47 -9.47 -7.10
N ASP A 293 8.68 -10.16 -7.93
CA ASP A 293 8.37 -9.75 -9.30
C ASP A 293 7.35 -8.59 -9.31
N ARG A 294 7.82 -7.43 -8.86
CA ARG A 294 7.04 -6.22 -8.64
C ARG A 294 7.93 -4.98 -8.76
N MET A 295 7.45 -3.97 -9.47
CA MET A 295 8.02 -2.62 -9.51
C MET A 295 6.87 -1.63 -9.35
N ASP A 296 6.79 -0.98 -8.20
CA ASP A 296 5.75 -0.01 -7.91
C ASP A 296 5.97 1.32 -8.65
N SER A 297 4.89 2.07 -8.92
CA SER A 297 4.92 3.32 -9.69
C SER A 297 5.80 4.40 -9.07
N PHE A 298 5.83 4.49 -7.74
CA PHE A 298 6.64 5.46 -7.00
C PHE A 298 8.13 5.31 -7.28
N PHE A 299 8.61 4.14 -7.72
CA PHE A 299 10.01 3.99 -8.09
C PHE A 299 10.39 4.89 -9.28
N LEU A 300 9.46 5.09 -10.22
CA LEU A 300 9.66 6.01 -11.34
C LEU A 300 9.26 7.44 -10.97
N ALA A 301 8.15 7.62 -10.24
CA ALA A 301 7.62 8.93 -9.91
C ALA A 301 8.51 9.67 -8.88
N GLU A 302 9.09 8.96 -7.93
CA GLU A 302 9.76 9.54 -6.76
C GLU A 302 11.21 9.12 -6.68
N MET A 303 11.44 7.81 -6.70
CA MET A 303 12.72 7.10 -6.85
C MET A 303 13.78 7.89 -7.62
N PHE A 304 13.59 7.85 -8.92
CA PHE A 304 14.48 8.51 -9.87
C PHE A 304 14.35 10.01 -9.86
N LYS A 305 13.21 10.59 -9.47
CA LYS A 305 13.06 12.04 -9.43
C LYS A 305 13.97 12.65 -8.38
N TYR A 306 13.91 12.18 -7.12
CA TYR A 306 14.76 12.72 -6.06
C TYR A 306 16.25 12.45 -6.32
N LEU A 307 16.61 11.28 -6.86
CA LEU A 307 17.99 10.99 -7.24
C LEU A 307 18.47 11.86 -8.41
N TYR A 308 17.63 12.07 -9.44
CA TYR A 308 17.95 12.97 -10.56
C TYR A 308 18.17 14.40 -10.04
N LEU A 309 17.26 14.91 -9.23
CA LEU A 309 17.35 16.25 -8.65
C LEU A 309 18.54 16.43 -7.70
N LEU A 310 18.91 15.39 -6.96
CA LEU A 310 20.09 15.41 -6.10
C LEU A 310 21.39 15.64 -6.89
N PHE A 311 21.48 15.15 -8.13
CA PHE A 311 22.69 15.25 -8.97
C PHE A 311 22.58 16.30 -10.07
N SER A 312 21.44 16.96 -10.23
CA SER A 312 21.25 17.99 -11.26
C SER A 312 21.83 19.33 -10.78
N GLU A 313 22.54 20.01 -11.67
CA GLU A 313 22.94 21.40 -11.46
C GLU A 313 21.79 22.34 -11.86
N ARG A 314 21.87 23.62 -11.49
CA ARG A 314 20.79 24.59 -11.78
C ARG A 314 20.61 24.79 -13.29
N GLU A 315 21.70 24.63 -14.03
CA GLU A 315 21.80 24.73 -15.48
C GLU A 315 21.15 23.53 -16.21
N ASP A 316 21.04 22.37 -15.54
CA ASP A 316 20.39 21.17 -16.09
C ASP A 316 18.86 21.24 -15.99
N LEU A 317 18.32 22.19 -15.22
CA LEU A 317 16.90 22.31 -14.91
C LEU A 317 16.23 23.33 -15.82
N ILE A 318 15.12 22.93 -16.43
CA ILE A 318 14.33 23.76 -17.36
C ILE A 318 13.55 24.85 -16.60
N PHE A 319 13.26 24.63 -15.33
CA PHE A 319 12.53 25.55 -14.47
C PHE A 319 13.08 25.51 -13.04
N ASP A 320 12.84 26.58 -12.27
CA ASP A 320 13.24 26.63 -10.86
C ASP A 320 12.30 25.74 -10.03
N ILE A 321 12.85 24.72 -9.39
CA ILE A 321 12.09 23.80 -8.53
C ILE A 321 11.56 24.53 -7.29
N GLU A 322 12.24 25.59 -6.85
CA GLU A 322 11.83 26.37 -5.68
C GLU A 322 10.50 27.12 -5.89
N ASP A 323 10.04 27.25 -7.14
CA ASP A 323 8.72 27.80 -7.47
C ASP A 323 7.58 26.78 -7.30
N TYR A 324 7.89 25.55 -6.85
CA TYR A 324 6.96 24.44 -6.70
C TYR A 324 7.07 23.78 -5.32
N ILE A 325 6.01 23.06 -4.94
CA ILE A 325 5.99 22.17 -3.79
C ILE A 325 5.76 20.73 -4.28
N PHE A 326 6.47 19.78 -3.68
CA PHE A 326 6.25 18.35 -3.93
C PHE A 326 5.03 17.85 -3.15
N THR A 327 4.12 17.14 -3.80
CA THR A 327 3.14 16.26 -3.14
C THR A 327 3.84 15.06 -2.50
N THR A 328 3.09 14.20 -1.79
CA THR A 328 3.64 13.00 -1.14
C THR A 328 4.15 11.96 -2.16
N GLU A 329 3.67 12.01 -3.42
CA GLU A 329 4.16 11.16 -4.53
C GLU A 329 5.14 11.92 -5.46
N ALA A 330 5.87 12.88 -4.89
CA ALA A 330 6.84 13.74 -5.57
C ALA A 330 6.33 14.51 -6.81
N HIS A 331 5.00 14.67 -7.01
CA HIS A 331 4.48 15.52 -8.09
C HIS A 331 4.54 16.99 -7.71
N LEU A 332 4.90 17.84 -8.68
CA LEU A 332 5.11 19.27 -8.45
C LEU A 332 3.81 20.05 -8.62
N LEU A 333 3.46 20.85 -7.61
CA LEU A 333 2.39 21.84 -7.66
C LEU A 333 2.99 23.24 -7.54
N PRO A 334 2.61 24.19 -8.40
CA PRO A 334 3.23 25.50 -8.41
C PRO A 334 2.74 26.39 -7.26
N LEU A 335 3.65 27.15 -6.64
CA LEU A 335 3.36 28.00 -5.48
C LEU A 335 2.43 29.19 -5.79
N TRP A 336 2.26 29.56 -7.05
CA TRP A 336 1.33 30.63 -7.46
C TRP A 336 -0.15 30.26 -7.20
N LEU A 337 -0.46 29.00 -6.88
CA LEU A 337 -1.80 28.57 -6.46
C LEU A 337 -2.26 29.19 -5.12
N SER A 338 -1.34 29.81 -4.38
CA SER A 338 -1.63 30.48 -3.11
C SER A 338 -2.66 31.61 -3.27
N THR A 339 -3.61 31.67 -2.34
CA THR A 339 -4.62 32.73 -2.24
C THR A 339 -4.14 33.95 -1.44
N ALA A 340 -2.91 33.93 -0.91
CA ALA A 340 -2.36 35.05 -0.17
C ALA A 340 -2.15 36.24 -1.13
N ASN A 341 -2.97 37.29 -1.00
CA ASN A 341 -2.83 38.52 -1.76
C ASN A 341 -1.37 39.03 -1.69
N GLN A 342 -0.68 39.11 -2.84
CA GLN A 342 0.63 39.73 -2.99
C GLN A 342 0.60 41.27 -2.79
N THR A 343 -0.20 41.78 -1.86
CA THR A 343 -0.34 43.22 -1.56
C THR A 343 0.48 43.66 -0.34
N LYS A 344 1.52 42.92 0.04
CA LYS A 344 2.56 43.47 0.91
C LYS A 344 3.82 43.68 0.06
N PRO A 345 4.15 44.94 -0.30
CA PRO A 345 5.41 45.19 -0.99
C PRO A 345 6.55 44.67 -0.11
N LYS A 346 7.52 43.98 -0.72
CA LYS A 346 8.80 43.67 -0.07
C LYS A 346 9.31 44.98 0.53
N LYS A 347 9.24 45.13 1.85
CA LYS A 347 10.02 46.17 2.52
C LYS A 347 11.47 45.84 2.20
N ASN A 348 12.12 46.71 1.43
CA ASN A 348 13.57 46.74 1.33
C ASN A 348 14.10 47.05 2.74
N THR A 349 14.18 46.02 3.58
CA THR A 349 14.79 46.13 4.88
C THR A 349 16.28 46.03 4.63
N THR A 350 16.90 47.20 4.46
CA THR A 350 18.32 47.37 4.71
C THR A 350 18.56 46.91 6.15
N THR A 351 19.07 45.70 6.33
CA THR A 351 19.19 45.03 7.63
C THR A 351 20.30 45.67 8.45
N GLN A 352 19.94 46.71 9.20
CA GLN A 352 20.60 46.99 10.47
C GLN A 352 20.15 45.90 11.46
N TYR A 353 21.13 45.16 11.96
CA TYR A 353 20.97 44.08 12.92
C TYR A 353 20.43 44.61 14.25
N THR A 354 19.14 44.41 14.50
CA THR A 354 18.58 44.43 15.86
C THR A 354 18.16 43.03 16.25
N GLU A 355 18.55 42.63 17.45
CA GLU A 355 18.35 41.33 18.08
C GLU A 355 16.91 40.82 17.90
N LEU A 356 16.78 39.57 17.43
CA LEU A 356 15.51 38.92 17.09
C LEU A 356 14.90 38.26 18.33
N ASP A 357 13.61 38.53 18.56
CA ASP A 357 12.75 37.85 19.53
C ASP A 357 12.38 36.44 19.04
N ASP A 358 12.38 35.45 19.95
CA ASP A 358 12.20 34.01 19.65
C ASP A 358 10.85 33.69 18.97
N SER A 359 9.85 34.57 19.11
CA SER A 359 8.52 34.43 18.51
C SER A 359 8.50 34.48 16.98
N ASN A 360 9.57 34.97 16.34
CA ASN A 360 9.66 35.10 14.87
C ASN A 360 10.12 33.82 14.16
N PHE A 361 10.66 32.83 14.90
CA PHE A 361 11.09 31.54 14.33
C PHE A 361 9.93 30.60 14.02
N ASP A 362 8.77 30.78 14.65
CA ASP A 362 7.58 29.94 14.41
C ASP A 362 6.96 30.17 13.02
N TRP A 363 7.28 31.30 12.38
CA TRP A 363 6.65 31.82 11.16
C TRP A 363 7.63 32.04 9.99
N SER A 364 8.89 31.65 10.15
CA SER A 364 9.90 31.80 9.11
C SER A 364 10.65 30.49 8.92
N CYS A 365 10.89 30.10 7.66
CA CYS A 365 11.85 29.05 7.37
C CYS A 365 13.22 29.57 7.87
N PRO A 366 13.85 28.90 8.84
CA PRO A 366 15.10 29.41 9.40
C PRO A 366 16.16 29.42 8.30
N ASN A 367 16.80 30.58 8.13
CA ASN A 367 17.84 30.75 7.15
C ASN A 367 19.05 29.90 7.56
N THR A 368 19.46 28.98 6.69
CA THR A 368 20.61 28.10 6.89
C THR A 368 21.90 28.91 7.08
N GLN A 369 22.02 30.11 6.51
CA GLN A 369 23.15 31.02 6.75
C GLN A 369 23.17 31.64 8.16
N ILE A 370 22.03 31.67 8.85
CA ILE A 370 21.90 32.19 10.22
C ILE A 370 22.06 31.05 11.24
N LEU A 371 21.52 29.86 10.96
CA LEU A 371 21.71 28.66 11.79
C LEU A 371 23.14 28.11 11.68
N PHE A 372 23.71 28.12 10.48
CA PHE A 372 25.09 27.71 10.20
C PHE A 372 25.91 28.96 9.97
N ARG A 373 26.56 29.45 11.03
CA ARG A 373 27.48 30.57 10.95
C ARG A 373 28.75 30.14 10.19
N ASN A 374 28.66 29.96 8.87
CA ASN A 374 29.73 29.55 7.95
C ASN A 374 30.57 28.36 8.44
N ASP A 375 29.99 27.41 9.19
CA ASP A 375 30.70 26.20 9.64
C ASP A 375 30.37 25.03 8.70
N PRO A 376 31.21 24.76 7.67
CA PRO A 376 31.02 23.61 6.78
C PRO A 376 31.13 22.27 7.51
N MET A 377 31.65 22.25 8.75
CA MET A 377 31.82 21.04 9.55
C MET A 377 30.61 20.75 10.45
N TYR A 378 29.60 21.62 10.50
CA TYR A 378 28.45 21.45 11.40
C TYR A 378 27.75 20.11 11.18
N ALA A 379 27.36 19.82 9.93
CA ALA A 379 26.69 18.57 9.59
C ALA A 379 27.60 17.36 9.88
N GLN A 380 28.90 17.47 9.59
CA GLN A 380 29.87 16.43 9.92
C GLN A 380 29.96 16.17 11.43
N SER A 381 29.96 17.22 12.27
CA SER A 381 30.07 17.10 13.73
C SER A 381 28.90 16.35 14.36
N ILE A 382 27.72 16.40 13.74
CA ILE A 382 26.53 15.66 14.17
C ILE A 382 26.60 14.20 13.70
N ARG A 383 27.11 13.96 12.48
CA ARG A 383 27.20 12.62 11.89
C ARG A 383 28.30 11.77 12.51
N GLU A 384 29.43 12.36 12.87
CA GLU A 384 30.61 11.65 13.40
C GLU A 384 30.31 10.75 14.62
N PRO A 385 29.58 11.21 15.66
CA PRO A 385 29.18 10.36 16.78
C PRO A 385 28.31 9.16 16.39
N LEU A 386 27.50 9.30 15.34
CA LEU A 386 26.55 8.29 14.87
C LEU A 386 27.18 7.28 13.90
N LYS A 387 28.39 7.58 13.41
CA LYS A 387 29.15 6.68 12.55
C LYS A 387 29.37 5.33 13.25
N ASN A 388 29.01 4.24 12.56
CA ASN A 388 29.11 2.87 13.05
C ASN A 388 28.23 2.55 14.28
N VAL A 389 27.22 3.35 14.62
CA VAL A 389 26.31 3.02 15.75
C VAL A 389 25.60 1.69 15.53
N VAL A 390 25.18 1.42 14.29
CA VAL A 390 24.56 0.14 13.93
C VAL A 390 25.54 -1.02 14.08
N ASP A 391 26.81 -0.87 13.67
CA ASP A 391 27.84 -1.91 13.81
C ASP A 391 28.24 -2.14 15.27
N LYS A 392 28.19 -1.11 16.14
CA LYS A 392 28.45 -1.24 17.58
C LYS A 392 27.34 -2.00 18.30
N THR A 393 26.08 -1.71 17.97
CA THR A 393 24.90 -2.30 18.64
C THR A 393 24.54 -3.67 18.04
N CYS A 394 24.82 -3.86 16.75
CA CYS A 394 24.56 -5.12 16.06
C CYS A 394 25.71 -5.42 15.07
N PRO A 395 26.80 -6.06 15.56
CA PRO A 395 28.00 -6.33 14.78
C PRO A 395 27.73 -7.12 13.50
N ARG A 396 28.43 -6.77 12.43
CA ARG A 396 28.52 -7.65 11.25
C ARG A 396 29.20 -8.95 11.68
N SER A 397 28.55 -10.10 11.47
CA SER A 397 29.25 -11.37 11.47
C SER A 397 30.36 -11.27 10.42
N SER A 398 31.63 -11.42 10.80
CA SER A 398 32.74 -11.37 9.87
C SER A 398 32.47 -12.31 8.70
N SER A 399 32.23 -11.75 7.51
CA SER A 399 32.22 -12.52 6.27
C SER A 399 33.55 -13.25 6.18
N ARG A 400 33.51 -14.58 6.13
CA ARG A 400 34.69 -15.41 5.83
C ARG A 400 35.23 -15.01 4.46
N VAL A 401 36.24 -14.16 4.42
CA VAL A 401 37.08 -13.96 3.25
C VAL A 401 38.54 -14.07 3.71
N ASP A 402 39.17 -15.12 3.20
CA ASP A 402 40.61 -15.37 3.09
C ASP A 402 41.49 -15.28 4.35
N GLU A 403 41.42 -16.33 5.17
CA GLU A 403 42.65 -16.95 5.69
C GLU A 403 42.79 -18.35 5.10
N THR A 404 43.33 -18.41 3.88
CA THR A 404 44.01 -19.59 3.38
C THR A 404 45.27 -19.81 4.21
N SER A 405 45.16 -20.54 5.33
CA SER A 405 46.25 -21.29 5.96
C SER A 405 45.75 -22.16 7.13
N GLY A 406 45.47 -23.43 6.83
CA GLY A 406 45.58 -24.52 7.80
C GLY A 406 44.36 -24.81 8.70
N GLY A 407 43.68 -25.92 8.40
CA GLY A 407 42.72 -26.57 9.32
C GLY A 407 41.30 -26.53 8.82
N GLY A 408 40.80 -27.67 8.31
CA GLY A 408 39.50 -27.77 7.67
C GLY A 408 38.33 -27.44 8.61
N ASN A 409 37.66 -26.31 8.35
CA ASN A 409 36.36 -26.01 8.92
C ASN A 409 35.26 -26.44 7.94
N ARG A 410 34.52 -27.50 8.31
CA ARG A 410 33.30 -27.95 7.60
C ARG A 410 32.21 -26.87 7.70
N PRO A 411 31.33 -26.71 6.69
CA PRO A 411 30.21 -25.77 6.73
C PRO A 411 29.21 -26.14 7.84
N PRO A 412 28.48 -25.15 8.40
CA PRO A 412 27.51 -25.42 9.48
C PRO A 412 26.36 -26.30 9.00
N LEU A 413 25.90 -27.19 9.88
CA LEU A 413 24.82 -28.15 9.59
C LEU A 413 23.50 -27.39 9.37
N ARG A 414 22.90 -27.52 8.19
CA ARG A 414 21.60 -26.92 7.86
C ARG A 414 20.46 -27.75 8.45
N ALA A 415 19.34 -27.11 8.76
CA ALA A 415 18.17 -27.81 9.31
C ALA A 415 17.62 -28.90 8.35
N ARG A 416 17.69 -28.65 7.03
CA ARG A 416 17.24 -29.60 5.99
C ARG A 416 18.06 -30.90 5.95
N ASP A 417 19.32 -30.84 6.35
CA ASP A 417 20.27 -31.96 6.28
C ASP A 417 20.40 -32.68 7.64
N PHE A 418 19.68 -32.20 8.67
CA PHE A 418 19.71 -32.78 10.00
C PHE A 418 19.06 -34.15 10.05
N MET A 419 19.69 -35.06 10.79
CA MET A 419 19.19 -36.42 11.02
C MET A 419 19.36 -36.74 12.49
N ALA A 420 18.26 -36.93 13.21
CA ALA A 420 18.27 -37.20 14.65
C ALA A 420 18.95 -38.55 15.01
N SER A 421 19.12 -39.45 14.04
CA SER A 421 19.79 -40.74 14.20
C SER A 421 21.30 -40.71 13.93
N ASN A 422 21.85 -39.59 13.41
CA ASN A 422 23.26 -39.50 13.07
C ASN A 422 24.07 -38.96 14.27
N PRO A 423 25.00 -39.75 14.86
CA PRO A 423 25.79 -39.32 16.01
C PRO A 423 26.69 -38.11 15.75
N GLU A 424 27.15 -37.90 14.50
CA GLU A 424 27.94 -36.72 14.15
C GLU A 424 27.09 -35.43 14.18
N HIS A 425 25.83 -35.51 13.74
CA HIS A 425 24.91 -34.37 13.77
C HIS A 425 24.54 -33.97 15.20
N LEU A 426 24.42 -34.96 16.09
CA LEU A 426 24.15 -34.71 17.51
C LEU A 426 25.36 -34.06 18.21
N ASP A 427 26.60 -34.42 17.85
CA ASP A 427 27.80 -33.75 18.39
C ASP A 427 27.90 -32.30 17.90
N ILE A 428 27.56 -32.04 16.63
CA ILE A 428 27.51 -30.69 16.07
C ILE A 428 26.43 -29.85 16.75
N LEU A 429 25.21 -30.39 16.95
CA LEU A 429 24.16 -29.68 17.69
C LEU A 429 24.58 -29.32 19.11
N LYS A 430 25.23 -30.26 19.81
CA LYS A 430 25.73 -30.03 21.16
C LYS A 430 26.78 -28.92 21.19
N LYS A 431 27.68 -28.87 20.20
CA LYS A 431 28.65 -27.75 20.03
C LYS A 431 27.95 -26.43 19.74
N MET A 432 26.85 -26.44 18.98
CA MET A 432 26.01 -25.27 18.73
C MET A 432 25.10 -24.87 19.90
N GLY A 433 25.21 -25.55 21.05
CA GLY A 433 24.38 -25.29 22.23
C GLY A 433 22.91 -25.69 22.04
N VAL A 434 22.61 -26.56 21.07
CA VAL A 434 21.26 -27.11 20.84
C VAL A 434 21.19 -28.51 21.44
N SER A 435 20.27 -28.68 22.39
CA SER A 435 20.01 -29.94 23.08
C SER A 435 18.75 -30.60 22.56
N LEU A 436 18.73 -31.93 22.54
CA LEU A 436 17.64 -32.73 22.03
C LEU A 436 17.00 -33.51 23.18
N ILE A 437 15.76 -33.14 23.53
CA ILE A 437 14.99 -33.70 24.62
C ILE A 437 13.94 -34.65 24.04
N HIS A 438 13.98 -35.90 24.49
CA HIS A 438 12.95 -36.89 24.14
C HIS A 438 11.81 -36.78 25.14
N LEU A 439 10.61 -36.51 24.64
CA LEU A 439 9.38 -36.46 25.44
C LEU A 439 8.83 -37.89 25.62
N LYS A 440 8.07 -38.11 26.70
CA LYS A 440 7.51 -39.42 27.07
C LYS A 440 6.51 -39.98 26.05
N ASP A 441 6.07 -39.16 25.10
CA ASP A 441 5.14 -39.49 24.01
C ASP A 441 5.85 -39.85 22.70
N GLY A 442 7.18 -39.95 22.69
CA GLY A 442 7.97 -40.26 21.50
C GLY A 442 8.29 -39.06 20.61
N ARG A 443 7.87 -37.83 20.98
CA ARG A 443 8.26 -36.60 20.27
C ARG A 443 9.65 -36.13 20.69
N VAL A 444 10.31 -35.45 19.75
CA VAL A 444 11.63 -34.86 19.95
C VAL A 444 11.49 -33.34 20.03
N GLN A 445 11.99 -32.75 21.11
CA GLN A 445 12.02 -31.30 21.31
C GLN A 445 13.47 -30.82 21.26
N LEU A 446 13.75 -29.86 20.37
CA LEU A 446 15.02 -29.18 20.32
C LEU A 446 14.96 -27.93 21.23
N VAL A 447 15.95 -27.75 22.09
CA VAL A 447 16.05 -26.61 23.00
C VAL A 447 17.43 -25.99 22.88
N GLN A 448 17.48 -24.69 22.60
CA GLN A 448 18.71 -23.94 22.46
C GLN A 448 19.11 -23.31 23.79
N HIS A 449 20.36 -23.54 24.18
CA HIS A 449 21.03 -22.98 25.33
C HIS A 449 22.32 -22.32 24.84
N ALA A 450 22.24 -21.04 24.47
CA ALA A 450 23.39 -20.28 23.96
C ALA A 450 24.64 -20.39 24.87
N ASN A 451 24.44 -20.43 26.19
CA ASN A 451 25.51 -20.52 27.19
C ASN A 451 26.22 -21.88 27.23
N GLN A 452 25.67 -22.90 26.57
CA GLN A 452 26.23 -24.25 26.48
C GLN A 452 26.92 -24.51 25.14
N ALA A 453 26.91 -23.54 24.22
CA ALA A 453 27.63 -23.63 22.96
C ALA A 453 29.15 -23.53 23.16
N ALA A 454 29.91 -24.17 22.27
CA ALA A 454 31.36 -24.21 22.31
C ALA A 454 32.01 -22.84 22.02
N SER A 455 31.34 -22.00 21.25
CA SER A 455 31.74 -20.63 20.96
C SER A 455 30.52 -19.74 20.71
N SER A 456 30.73 -18.42 20.69
CA SER A 456 29.68 -17.46 20.31
C SER A 456 29.19 -17.67 18.88
N VAL A 457 30.07 -18.09 17.96
CA VAL A 457 29.74 -18.40 16.57
C VAL A 457 28.88 -19.66 16.49
N ASP A 458 29.21 -20.70 17.25
CA ASP A 458 28.42 -21.94 17.29
C ASP A 458 27.04 -21.68 17.94
N ALA A 459 26.94 -20.76 18.90
CA ALA A 459 25.66 -20.36 19.49
C ALA A 459 24.74 -19.67 18.47
N GLU A 460 25.31 -18.84 17.59
CA GLU A 460 24.60 -18.19 16.48
C GLU A 460 24.17 -19.19 15.40
N ASP A 461 25.05 -20.13 15.03
CA ASP A 461 24.71 -21.21 14.11
C ASP A 461 23.61 -22.11 14.71
N GLY A 462 23.61 -22.34 16.03
CA GLY A 462 22.53 -23.01 16.76
C GLY A 462 21.20 -22.26 16.72
N LEU A 463 21.21 -20.93 16.79
CA LEU A 463 20.01 -20.09 16.63
C LEU A 463 19.49 -20.14 15.19
N ARG A 464 20.37 -20.03 14.21
CA ARG A 464 20.01 -20.13 12.78
C ARG A 464 19.42 -21.50 12.45
N PHE A 465 20.03 -22.56 12.97
CA PHE A 465 19.53 -23.93 12.84
C PHE A 465 18.12 -24.08 13.41
N MET A 466 17.86 -23.54 14.60
CA MET A 466 16.53 -23.56 15.22
C MET A 466 15.50 -22.76 14.42
N GLN A 467 15.90 -21.61 13.85
CA GLN A 467 15.03 -20.79 13.02
C GLN A 467 14.66 -21.51 11.70
N GLU A 468 15.63 -22.14 11.03
CA GLU A 468 15.35 -22.96 9.84
C GLU A 468 14.47 -24.18 10.19
N MET A 469 14.65 -24.82 11.35
CA MET A 469 13.77 -25.91 11.81
C MET A 469 12.33 -25.45 12.07
N ILE A 470 12.14 -24.25 12.64
CA ILE A 470 10.81 -23.64 12.83
C ILE A 470 10.19 -23.31 11.48
N GLU A 471 10.98 -22.75 10.55
CA GLU A 471 10.51 -22.39 9.22
C GLU A 471 10.11 -23.64 8.41
N LEU A 472 10.93 -24.69 8.39
CA LEU A 472 10.62 -25.97 7.75
C LEU A 472 9.38 -26.65 8.36
N SER A 473 9.24 -26.59 9.69
CA SER A 473 8.03 -27.06 10.39
C SER A 473 6.80 -26.24 9.99
N SER A 474 6.93 -24.91 9.89
CA SER A 474 5.84 -24.03 9.47
C SER A 474 5.48 -24.19 7.98
N GLN A 475 6.46 -24.47 7.12
CA GLN A 475 6.26 -24.74 5.70
C GLN A 475 5.58 -26.10 5.49
N GLN A 476 6.00 -27.15 6.22
CA GLN A 476 5.27 -28.43 6.23
C GLN A 476 3.84 -28.27 6.75
N GLN A 477 3.61 -27.41 7.76
CA GLN A 477 2.26 -27.11 8.23
C GLN A 477 1.44 -26.32 7.20
N LYS A 478 2.06 -25.40 6.44
CA LYS A 478 1.40 -24.64 5.36
C LYS A 478 1.12 -25.46 4.11
N GLU A 479 1.99 -26.40 3.73
CA GLU A 479 1.77 -27.30 2.59
C GLU A 479 0.67 -28.35 2.84
N GLN A 480 0.30 -28.60 4.10
CA GLN A 480 -0.77 -29.54 4.46
C GLN A 480 -2.15 -28.89 4.67
N GLN A 481 -2.25 -27.56 4.75
CA GLN A 481 -3.51 -26.86 4.95
C GLN A 481 -4.16 -26.50 3.61
N LEU A 482 -5.29 -27.16 3.30
CA LEU A 482 -6.13 -26.77 2.17
C LEU A 482 -6.60 -25.31 2.34
N PRO A 483 -6.68 -24.51 1.26
CA PRO A 483 -7.09 -23.11 1.34
C PRO A 483 -8.54 -22.96 1.85
N PRO A 484 -8.89 -21.81 2.47
CA PRO A 484 -10.25 -21.52 2.92
C PRO A 484 -11.29 -21.71 1.83
N ARG A 485 -12.52 -21.99 2.25
CA ARG A 485 -13.73 -22.08 1.42
C ARG A 485 -14.71 -21.00 1.82
N ALA A 486 -15.75 -20.78 1.01
CA ALA A 486 -16.77 -19.78 1.28
C ALA A 486 -18.15 -20.43 1.40
N VAL A 487 -18.93 -19.97 2.39
CA VAL A 487 -20.38 -20.17 2.46
C VAL A 487 -21.05 -18.82 2.28
N GLN A 488 -21.84 -18.64 1.23
CA GLN A 488 -22.58 -17.41 0.97
C GLN A 488 -24.07 -17.61 1.22
N ILE A 489 -24.73 -16.69 1.93
CA ILE A 489 -26.20 -16.70 2.05
C ILE A 489 -26.78 -15.97 0.84
N VAL A 490 -27.47 -16.70 -0.04
CA VAL A 490 -27.97 -16.20 -1.33
C VAL A 490 -29.45 -15.84 -1.32
N SER A 491 -30.21 -16.25 -0.30
CA SER A 491 -31.61 -15.86 -0.12
C SER A 491 -31.79 -14.43 0.41
N HIS A 492 -33.03 -13.93 0.37
CA HIS A 492 -33.42 -12.65 0.97
C HIS A 492 -33.12 -12.64 2.49
N PRO A 493 -32.68 -11.50 3.08
CA PRO A 493 -32.30 -10.21 2.48
C PRO A 493 -30.82 -10.13 2.05
N PHE A 494 -30.07 -11.24 2.15
CA PHE A 494 -28.61 -11.23 2.09
C PHE A 494 -28.05 -11.23 0.66
N TYR A 495 -28.67 -11.93 -0.29
CA TYR A 495 -28.31 -11.92 -1.71
C TYR A 495 -26.80 -12.04 -2.02
N GLY A 496 -26.09 -12.87 -1.25
CA GLY A 496 -24.65 -13.11 -1.39
C GLY A 496 -23.73 -12.13 -0.67
N ARG A 497 -24.28 -11.11 0.03
CA ARG A 497 -23.51 -10.10 0.81
C ARG A 497 -22.87 -10.70 2.05
N VAL A 498 -23.50 -11.71 2.64
CA VAL A 498 -22.95 -12.43 3.79
C VAL A 498 -22.12 -13.58 3.26
N VAL A 499 -20.81 -13.43 3.40
CA VAL A 499 -19.80 -14.44 3.05
C VAL A 499 -19.15 -14.91 4.34
N LEU A 500 -19.22 -16.20 4.60
CA LEU A 500 -18.65 -16.84 5.79
C LEU A 500 -17.44 -17.66 5.39
N THR A 501 -16.30 -17.38 6.02
CA THR A 501 -15.07 -18.16 5.83
C THR A 501 -15.25 -19.54 6.45
N ALA A 502 -15.01 -20.58 5.64
CA ALA A 502 -15.22 -21.96 6.05
C ALA A 502 -13.94 -22.80 5.92
N GLY A 503 -13.78 -23.72 6.87
CA GLY A 503 -12.75 -24.75 6.83
C GLY A 503 -13.09 -25.84 5.81
N PRO A 504 -12.12 -26.30 5.00
CA PRO A 504 -12.33 -27.36 4.01
C PRO A 504 -12.39 -28.75 4.65
N ALA A 505 -13.03 -29.69 3.96
CA ALA A 505 -12.91 -31.13 4.24
C ALA A 505 -11.87 -31.79 3.34
N GLN A 506 -11.16 -32.80 3.86
CA GLN A 506 -10.25 -33.66 3.07
C GLN A 506 -10.97 -34.75 2.28
N PHE A 507 -12.29 -34.82 2.39
CA PHE A 507 -13.17 -35.83 1.80
C PHE A 507 -14.42 -35.16 1.24
N GLY A 508 -15.16 -35.87 0.39
CA GLY A 508 -16.33 -35.31 -0.29
C GLY A 508 -15.96 -34.61 -1.60
N MET A 509 -16.92 -33.87 -2.14
CA MET A 509 -16.73 -33.12 -3.38
C MET A 509 -15.69 -32.02 -3.22
N ASP A 510 -14.66 -32.03 -4.08
CA ASP A 510 -13.66 -30.98 -4.14
C ASP A 510 -14.21 -29.73 -4.83
N LEU A 511 -14.60 -28.75 -4.01
CA LEU A 511 -15.14 -27.47 -4.48
C LEU A 511 -14.15 -26.67 -5.34
N SER A 512 -12.83 -26.91 -5.25
CA SER A 512 -11.85 -26.22 -6.10
C SER A 512 -11.91 -26.65 -7.56
N LYS A 513 -12.35 -27.88 -7.83
CA LYS A 513 -12.51 -28.43 -9.18
C LYS A 513 -13.91 -28.16 -9.75
N ASN A 514 -14.87 -27.81 -8.90
CA ASN A 514 -16.25 -27.60 -9.31
C ASN A 514 -16.62 -26.11 -9.23
N VAL A 515 -16.47 -25.41 -10.36
CA VAL A 515 -16.73 -23.97 -10.49
C VAL A 515 -18.17 -23.61 -10.13
N ALA A 516 -19.15 -24.53 -10.25
CA ALA A 516 -20.56 -24.27 -9.93
C ALA A 516 -20.83 -24.20 -8.40
N GLY A 517 -20.03 -24.87 -7.57
CA GLY A 517 -20.31 -25.02 -6.13
C GLY A 517 -21.59 -25.83 -5.86
N ALA A 518 -22.00 -25.90 -4.59
CA ALA A 518 -23.28 -26.52 -4.20
C ALA A 518 -24.22 -25.47 -3.61
N ARG A 519 -25.38 -25.29 -4.24
CA ARG A 519 -26.42 -24.33 -3.84
C ARG A 519 -27.64 -25.07 -3.33
N GLY A 520 -28.20 -24.64 -2.20
CA GLY A 520 -29.45 -25.18 -1.69
C GLY A 520 -29.92 -24.58 -0.38
N PHE A 521 -31.18 -24.85 -0.04
CA PHE A 521 -31.76 -24.44 1.24
C PHE A 521 -31.10 -25.17 2.41
N VAL A 522 -30.96 -24.48 3.54
CA VAL A 522 -30.37 -25.06 4.76
C VAL A 522 -31.47 -25.72 5.60
N ALA A 523 -31.18 -26.90 6.15
CA ALA A 523 -32.06 -27.56 7.10
C ALA A 523 -31.28 -28.25 8.21
N ARG A 524 -31.76 -28.13 9.45
CA ARG A 524 -31.12 -28.69 10.65
C ARG A 524 -31.37 -30.19 10.74
N THR A 525 -30.33 -30.98 11.00
CA THR A 525 -30.49 -32.43 11.20
C THR A 525 -31.07 -32.76 12.58
N GLU A 526 -31.75 -33.90 12.68
CA GLU A 526 -32.16 -34.52 13.93
C GLU A 526 -31.59 -35.95 14.01
N PRO A 527 -30.72 -36.25 15.00
CA PRO A 527 -30.17 -35.33 16.01
C PRO A 527 -29.26 -34.26 15.41
N TYR A 528 -29.14 -33.11 16.10
CA TYR A 528 -28.34 -31.98 15.62
C TYR A 528 -26.85 -32.30 15.46
N SER A 529 -26.35 -33.29 16.20
CA SER A 529 -24.97 -33.76 16.05
C SER A 529 -24.74 -34.57 14.77
N GLY A 530 -25.76 -35.10 14.09
CA GLY A 530 -25.58 -35.94 12.89
C GLY A 530 -24.78 -37.24 13.10
N CYS A 531 -24.57 -37.65 14.36
CA CYS A 531 -23.75 -38.82 14.71
C CYS A 531 -24.51 -40.16 14.63
N SER A 532 -25.82 -40.13 14.47
CA SER A 532 -26.66 -41.31 14.22
C SER A 532 -27.47 -41.12 12.95
N ASP A 533 -28.22 -42.14 12.54
CA ASP A 533 -29.18 -42.02 11.44
C ASP A 533 -30.12 -40.82 11.67
N VAL A 534 -30.28 -40.01 10.62
CA VAL A 534 -31.06 -38.76 10.65
C VAL A 534 -32.55 -39.11 10.63
N THR A 535 -33.27 -38.74 11.69
CA THR A 535 -34.70 -39.06 11.85
C THR A 535 -35.61 -38.20 10.97
N ASN A 536 -35.17 -36.98 10.63
CA ASN A 536 -35.92 -36.03 9.81
C ASN A 536 -35.48 -36.03 8.33
N ALA A 537 -35.15 -37.21 7.77
CA ALA A 537 -34.62 -37.35 6.42
C ALA A 537 -35.47 -36.67 5.32
N GLU A 538 -36.81 -36.69 5.44
CA GLU A 538 -37.71 -36.02 4.48
C GLU A 538 -37.49 -34.50 4.41
N SER A 539 -37.11 -33.88 5.53
CA SER A 539 -36.85 -32.43 5.59
C SER A 539 -35.46 -32.02 5.10
N ILE A 540 -34.52 -32.98 5.03
CA ILE A 540 -33.12 -32.78 4.61
C ILE A 540 -32.90 -33.11 3.13
N LYS A 541 -33.75 -33.97 2.56
CA LYS A 541 -33.61 -34.42 1.17
C LYS A 541 -33.58 -33.22 0.19
N GLY A 542 -32.51 -33.11 -0.60
CA GLY A 542 -32.30 -32.02 -1.55
C GLY A 542 -31.80 -30.70 -0.93
N LYS A 543 -31.48 -30.68 0.36
CA LYS A 543 -31.04 -29.50 1.12
C LYS A 543 -29.60 -29.63 1.62
N ILE A 544 -29.03 -28.52 2.06
CA ILE A 544 -27.74 -28.46 2.77
C ILE A 544 -27.98 -28.76 4.25
N ALA A 545 -27.41 -29.86 4.74
CA ALA A 545 -27.60 -30.31 6.10
C ALA A 545 -26.74 -29.50 7.08
N LEU A 546 -27.38 -28.90 8.09
CA LEU A 546 -26.72 -28.16 9.16
C LEU A 546 -26.60 -29.03 10.41
N MET A 547 -25.36 -29.22 10.87
CA MET A 547 -25.02 -30.10 11.98
C MET A 547 -24.07 -29.40 12.95
N GLN A 548 -24.08 -29.82 14.22
CA GLN A 548 -23.08 -29.42 15.19
C GLN A 548 -21.93 -30.42 15.25
N ARG A 549 -20.75 -29.92 15.60
CA ARG A 549 -19.63 -30.74 16.05
C ARG A 549 -20.09 -31.61 17.22
N GLY A 550 -19.62 -32.85 17.23
CA GLY A 550 -20.01 -33.83 18.25
C GLY A 550 -18.91 -34.88 18.40
N GLN A 551 -19.21 -35.96 19.11
CA GLN A 551 -18.22 -36.98 19.49
C GLN A 551 -17.88 -37.99 18.37
N CYS A 552 -18.59 -37.97 17.24
CA CYS A 552 -18.32 -38.81 16.07
C CYS A 552 -17.44 -38.10 15.03
N MET A 553 -16.83 -38.88 14.13
CA MET A 553 -15.95 -38.36 13.08
C MET A 553 -16.73 -37.60 12.00
N PHE A 554 -16.11 -36.60 11.36
CA PHE A 554 -16.78 -35.77 10.35
C PHE A 554 -17.19 -36.55 9.10
N ALA A 555 -16.37 -37.51 8.65
CA ALA A 555 -16.72 -38.38 7.53
C ALA A 555 -17.95 -39.26 7.83
N GLU A 556 -18.14 -39.68 9.07
CA GLU A 556 -19.32 -40.42 9.49
C GLU A 556 -20.59 -39.56 9.42
N LYS A 557 -20.53 -38.30 9.90
CA LYS A 557 -21.62 -37.33 9.75
C LYS A 557 -22.00 -37.14 8.28
N ALA A 558 -21.00 -36.97 7.42
CA ALA A 558 -21.20 -36.79 5.98
C ALA A 558 -21.93 -37.99 5.34
N ARG A 559 -21.59 -39.23 5.71
CA ARG A 559 -22.31 -40.43 5.26
C ARG A 559 -23.76 -40.46 5.73
N ASN A 560 -24.03 -40.09 6.98
CA ASN A 560 -25.39 -40.09 7.54
C ASN A 560 -26.31 -39.09 6.83
N VAL A 561 -25.82 -37.87 6.55
CA VAL A 561 -26.63 -36.87 5.83
C VAL A 561 -26.73 -37.17 4.35
N GLN A 562 -25.68 -37.73 3.73
CA GLN A 562 -25.74 -38.18 2.33
C GLN A 562 -26.76 -39.31 2.16
N LYS A 563 -26.78 -40.30 3.07
CA LYS A 563 -27.79 -41.38 3.10
C LYS A 563 -29.22 -40.84 3.21
N SER A 564 -29.37 -39.68 3.84
CA SER A 564 -30.64 -38.97 4.02
C SER A 564 -31.02 -38.08 2.82
N GLY A 565 -30.17 -38.04 1.78
CA GLY A 565 -30.41 -37.30 0.55
C GLY A 565 -30.01 -35.83 0.58
N ALA A 566 -29.16 -35.40 1.52
CA ALA A 566 -28.58 -34.06 1.50
C ALA A 566 -27.69 -33.86 0.26
N ILE A 567 -27.61 -32.62 -0.25
CA ILE A 567 -26.75 -32.26 -1.40
C ILE A 567 -25.44 -31.59 -0.97
N GLY A 568 -25.24 -31.38 0.33
CA GLY A 568 -24.07 -30.78 0.96
C GLY A 568 -24.24 -30.72 2.48
N GLY A 569 -23.18 -30.42 3.21
CA GLY A 569 -23.25 -30.32 4.67
C GLY A 569 -22.34 -29.24 5.26
N ILE A 570 -22.83 -28.59 6.32
CA ILE A 570 -22.11 -27.62 7.12
C ILE A 570 -22.05 -28.12 8.56
N VAL A 571 -20.84 -28.19 9.12
CA VAL A 571 -20.63 -28.52 10.52
C VAL A 571 -20.23 -27.27 11.30
N ILE A 572 -21.02 -26.90 12.31
CA ILE A 572 -20.76 -25.76 13.20
C ILE A 572 -20.00 -26.24 14.44
N ASP A 573 -18.94 -25.54 14.81
CA ASP A 573 -18.18 -25.78 16.03
C ASP A 573 -19.05 -25.67 17.30
N ASP A 574 -18.79 -26.50 18.30
CA ASP A 574 -19.51 -26.51 19.59
C ASP A 574 -18.84 -25.63 20.66
N ASN A 575 -17.68 -25.04 20.36
CA ASN A 575 -16.98 -24.11 21.23
C ASN A 575 -17.52 -22.67 21.07
N ASP A 576 -18.23 -22.18 22.08
CA ASP A 576 -18.80 -20.82 22.06
C ASP A 576 -17.71 -19.74 21.94
N GLY A 577 -17.87 -18.86 20.96
CA GLY A 577 -16.94 -17.75 20.70
C GLY A 577 -15.77 -18.07 19.76
N SER A 578 -15.70 -19.28 19.20
CA SER A 578 -14.74 -19.58 18.13
C SER A 578 -15.08 -18.78 16.85
N SER A 579 -14.04 -18.30 16.15
CA SER A 579 -14.17 -17.55 14.90
C SER A 579 -12.94 -17.73 14.02
N SER A 580 -13.14 -17.62 12.71
CA SER A 580 -12.06 -17.60 11.72
C SER A 580 -11.12 -16.41 11.84
N ASP A 581 -11.54 -15.34 12.54
CA ASP A 581 -10.72 -14.15 12.83
C ASP A 581 -9.70 -14.40 13.95
N THR A 582 -10.01 -15.32 14.87
CA THR A 582 -9.27 -15.49 16.15
C THR A 582 -8.54 -16.82 16.24
N ALA A 583 -8.87 -17.79 15.39
CA ALA A 583 -8.26 -19.13 15.37
C ALA A 583 -7.94 -19.58 13.93
N PRO A 584 -6.87 -20.36 13.72
CA PRO A 584 -6.56 -20.93 12.41
C PRO A 584 -7.68 -21.84 11.93
N LEU A 585 -7.93 -21.83 10.62
CA LEU A 585 -9.04 -22.58 10.01
C LEU A 585 -8.94 -24.08 10.30
N PHE A 586 -10.07 -24.64 10.71
CA PHE A 586 -10.18 -26.04 11.07
C PHE A 586 -10.46 -26.88 9.82
N GLN A 587 -9.54 -27.79 9.48
CA GLN A 587 -9.69 -28.71 8.36
C GLN A 587 -10.27 -30.05 8.83
N MET A 588 -11.39 -30.47 8.25
CA MET A 588 -12.02 -31.73 8.63
C MET A 588 -11.29 -32.92 8.00
N ALA A 589 -10.68 -33.75 8.83
CA ALA A 589 -10.03 -34.99 8.43
C ALA A 589 -11.02 -36.16 8.33
N GLY A 590 -10.68 -37.15 7.50
CA GLY A 590 -11.45 -38.39 7.37
C GLY A 590 -11.45 -39.25 8.64
N ASP A 591 -12.17 -40.37 8.60
CA ASP A 591 -12.30 -41.31 9.71
C ASP A 591 -11.29 -42.48 9.65
N GLY A 592 -10.25 -42.36 8.82
CA GLY A 592 -9.24 -43.40 8.60
C GLY A 592 -9.70 -44.58 7.73
N LYS A 593 -10.95 -44.56 7.24
CA LYS A 593 -11.47 -45.49 6.21
C LYS A 593 -11.37 -44.84 4.83
N ASN A 594 -11.64 -45.60 3.77
CA ASN A 594 -11.81 -45.00 2.46
C ASN A 594 -13.01 -44.04 2.49
N THR A 595 -12.82 -42.83 1.97
CA THR A 595 -13.81 -41.74 1.92
C THR A 595 -14.36 -41.46 0.52
N ASP A 596 -13.98 -42.27 -0.48
CA ASP A 596 -14.48 -42.17 -1.86
C ASP A 596 -16.01 -42.33 -1.98
N ASP A 597 -16.64 -42.89 -0.95
CA ASP A 597 -18.09 -43.05 -0.88
C ASP A 597 -18.84 -41.75 -0.56
N ILE A 598 -18.13 -40.71 -0.09
CA ILE A 598 -18.70 -39.39 0.20
C ILE A 598 -18.57 -38.53 -1.05
N THR A 599 -19.71 -38.16 -1.62
CA THR A 599 -19.82 -37.42 -2.89
C THR A 599 -20.36 -35.99 -2.72
N ILE A 600 -20.88 -35.65 -1.55
CA ILE A 600 -21.38 -34.31 -1.23
C ILE A 600 -20.25 -33.41 -0.69
N PRO A 601 -20.29 -32.09 -0.92
CA PRO A 601 -19.34 -31.16 -0.33
C PRO A 601 -19.63 -30.94 1.16
N MET A 602 -18.56 -30.87 1.96
CA MET A 602 -18.62 -30.68 3.41
C MET A 602 -17.74 -29.51 3.83
N LEU A 603 -18.29 -28.59 4.62
CA LEU A 603 -17.59 -27.41 5.12
C LEU A 603 -17.73 -27.26 6.64
N PHE A 604 -16.74 -26.63 7.26
CA PHE A 604 -16.73 -26.34 8.69
C PHE A 604 -16.86 -24.85 8.95
N LEU A 605 -17.75 -24.46 9.87
CA LEU A 605 -17.86 -23.08 10.35
C LEU A 605 -17.57 -23.05 11.85
N PHE A 606 -16.85 -22.02 12.28
CA PHE A 606 -16.73 -21.71 13.70
C PHE A 606 -18.06 -21.19 14.26
N SER A 607 -18.19 -21.16 15.59
CA SER A 607 -19.46 -20.86 16.27
C SER A 607 -20.01 -19.49 15.88
N LYS A 608 -19.17 -18.44 15.80
CA LYS A 608 -19.59 -17.08 15.44
C LYS A 608 -20.19 -17.01 14.03
N GLU A 609 -19.52 -17.60 13.04
CA GLU A 609 -19.97 -17.64 11.65
C GLU A 609 -21.20 -18.57 11.49
N GLY A 610 -21.23 -19.70 12.20
CA GLY A 610 -22.36 -20.62 12.20
C GLY A 610 -23.64 -20.01 12.78
N ASN A 611 -23.50 -19.17 13.82
CA ASN A 611 -24.64 -18.47 14.42
C ASN A 611 -25.32 -17.51 13.43
N ILE A 612 -24.58 -16.91 12.49
CA ILE A 612 -25.18 -16.06 11.45
C ILE A 612 -26.19 -16.84 10.59
N ILE A 613 -25.89 -18.10 10.26
CA ILE A 613 -26.82 -18.97 9.53
C ILE A 613 -28.00 -19.37 10.43
N LEU A 614 -27.74 -19.69 11.70
CA LEU A 614 -28.78 -20.09 12.66
C LEU A 614 -29.77 -18.96 12.93
N ASP A 615 -29.29 -17.74 13.11
CA ASP A 615 -30.11 -16.54 13.29
C ASP A 615 -30.93 -16.26 12.03
N ALA A 616 -30.31 -16.38 10.85
CA ALA A 616 -31.03 -16.24 9.58
C ALA A 616 -32.17 -17.27 9.42
N ILE A 617 -32.00 -18.52 9.86
CA ILE A 617 -33.05 -19.55 9.79
C ILE A 617 -34.18 -19.28 10.79
N GLN A 618 -33.90 -18.62 11.91
CA GLN A 618 -34.93 -18.23 12.88
C GLN A 618 -35.76 -17.04 12.39
N GLU A 619 -35.11 -16.10 11.70
CA GLU A 619 -35.73 -14.86 11.24
C GLU A 619 -36.45 -15.03 9.88
N TYR A 620 -35.93 -15.89 9.00
CA TYR A 620 -36.44 -16.10 7.64
C TYR A 620 -36.86 -17.55 7.40
N GLN A 621 -38.02 -17.76 6.79
CA GLN A 621 -38.61 -19.10 6.57
C GLN A 621 -37.77 -20.02 5.67
N GLU A 622 -37.04 -19.46 4.70
CA GLU A 622 -36.24 -20.25 3.75
C GLU A 622 -34.88 -19.57 3.51
N VAL A 623 -33.82 -20.13 4.13
CA VAL A 623 -32.45 -19.66 3.95
C VAL A 623 -31.73 -20.54 2.94
N GLU A 624 -31.24 -19.94 1.87
CA GLU A 624 -30.49 -20.60 0.81
C GLU A 624 -29.02 -20.21 0.89
N VAL A 625 -28.12 -21.20 0.78
CA VAL A 625 -26.66 -20.99 0.81
C VAL A 625 -25.97 -21.56 -0.42
N LEU A 626 -24.83 -20.97 -0.76
CA LEU A 626 -23.88 -21.46 -1.76
C LEU A 626 -22.57 -21.86 -1.07
N LEU A 627 -22.16 -23.11 -1.25
CA LEU A 627 -20.86 -23.65 -0.86
C LEU A 627 -19.91 -23.58 -2.07
N SER A 628 -18.80 -22.86 -1.96
CA SER A 628 -17.89 -22.64 -3.10
C SER A 628 -16.42 -22.58 -2.70
N ASP A 629 -15.52 -22.74 -3.68
CA ASP A 629 -14.07 -22.57 -3.52
C ASP A 629 -13.72 -21.17 -3.00
N LYS A 630 -14.34 -20.15 -3.59
CA LYS A 630 -14.23 -18.73 -3.23
C LYS A 630 -15.61 -18.09 -3.32
N ALA A 631 -15.80 -16.96 -2.65
CA ALA A 631 -17.01 -16.15 -2.79
C ALA A 631 -17.22 -15.82 -4.27
N LYS A 632 -18.42 -16.12 -4.79
CA LYS A 632 -18.76 -15.82 -6.18
C LYS A 632 -19.34 -14.43 -6.31
N ASP A 633 -18.95 -13.80 -7.40
CA ASP A 633 -19.45 -12.54 -7.89
C ASP A 633 -20.83 -12.74 -8.54
N ARG A 634 -21.77 -11.82 -8.29
CA ARG A 634 -23.05 -11.80 -9.01
C ARG A 634 -22.77 -11.51 -10.49
N ASP A 635 -23.06 -12.47 -11.37
CA ASP A 635 -23.93 -12.29 -12.56
C ASP A 635 -24.13 -13.61 -13.33
N LEU A 636 -25.32 -13.70 -13.95
CA LEU A 636 -25.83 -14.73 -14.87
C LEU A 636 -26.44 -16.00 -14.23
N GLU A 637 -27.72 -15.89 -13.86
CA GLU A 637 -28.74 -16.89 -14.22
C GLU A 637 -30.13 -16.30 -13.94
N GLY A 638 -30.62 -15.52 -14.90
CA GLY A 638 -32.01 -15.09 -15.01
C GLY A 638 -32.62 -15.72 -16.25
N GLU A 639 -33.51 -16.68 -16.03
CA GLU A 639 -34.68 -17.04 -16.84
C GLU A 639 -34.66 -16.66 -18.34
N THR A 640 -34.33 -17.63 -19.19
CA THR A 640 -35.02 -17.79 -20.48
C THR A 640 -35.46 -19.24 -20.63
N GLY A 641 -36.67 -19.51 -20.15
CA GLY A 641 -37.40 -20.72 -20.52
C GLY A 641 -38.07 -20.52 -21.87
N GLU A 642 -37.41 -20.93 -22.95
CA GLU A 642 -38.09 -21.32 -24.19
C GLU A 642 -37.57 -22.67 -24.67
N GLN A 643 -38.53 -23.56 -24.93
CA GLN A 643 -38.31 -24.95 -25.33
C GLN A 643 -38.00 -25.08 -26.82
N LYS A 644 -37.28 -26.19 -27.13
CA LYS A 644 -37.25 -27.04 -28.34
C LYS A 644 -36.07 -26.85 -29.31
N PRO A 645 -35.74 -27.87 -30.13
CA PRO A 645 -35.69 -29.31 -29.88
C PRO A 645 -34.36 -29.94 -30.36
N SER A 646 -34.19 -31.23 -30.01
CA SER A 646 -33.24 -32.23 -30.55
C SER A 646 -32.64 -31.98 -31.94
N GLU A 647 -31.32 -32.10 -32.07
CA GLU A 647 -30.67 -32.79 -33.21
C GLU A 647 -29.35 -33.47 -32.77
N ASN A 648 -29.23 -34.73 -33.16
CA ASN A 648 -28.02 -35.55 -33.14
C ASN A 648 -26.96 -34.95 -34.08
N ASN A 649 -25.66 -35.02 -33.75
CA ASN A 649 -24.76 -36.06 -34.29
C ASN A 649 -23.27 -35.83 -33.96
N SER A 650 -22.68 -36.87 -33.37
CA SER A 650 -21.38 -37.52 -33.70
C SER A 650 -20.02 -36.81 -33.57
N GLN A 651 -19.22 -37.41 -32.67
CA GLN A 651 -17.89 -38.02 -32.90
C GLN A 651 -16.62 -37.16 -33.02
N LYS A 652 -15.74 -37.25 -31.98
CA LYS A 652 -14.42 -37.96 -31.96
C LYS A 652 -13.64 -37.52 -30.70
N GLN A 653 -13.48 -38.38 -29.69
CA GLN A 653 -12.30 -39.26 -29.44
C GLN A 653 -10.95 -38.51 -29.47
N ILE A 654 -10.37 -38.18 -28.30
CA ILE A 654 -9.40 -38.96 -27.48
C ILE A 654 -8.06 -39.15 -28.19
N LEU A 655 -6.98 -38.59 -27.61
CA LEU A 655 -5.78 -39.34 -27.20
C LEU A 655 -4.78 -38.44 -26.43
N GLU A 656 -4.43 -38.92 -25.26
CA GLU A 656 -3.29 -38.55 -24.41
C GLU A 656 -1.95 -39.00 -25.02
N GLU A 657 -0.85 -38.40 -24.54
CA GLU A 657 0.38 -39.05 -23.99
C GLU A 657 1.63 -38.16 -24.25
N THR A 658 2.20 -37.55 -23.20
CA THR A 658 3.38 -37.97 -22.40
C THR A 658 4.77 -37.93 -23.09
N SER A 659 5.55 -36.92 -22.68
CA SER A 659 6.87 -36.99 -22.01
C SER A 659 8.13 -37.67 -22.64
N ILE A 660 9.19 -36.83 -22.77
CA ILE A 660 10.61 -37.02 -22.29
C ILE A 660 11.56 -37.89 -23.18
N PRO A 661 12.90 -37.69 -23.26
CA PRO A 661 13.75 -36.49 -23.44
C PRO A 661 15.02 -36.76 -24.34
N GLN A 662 16.01 -35.85 -24.26
CA GLN A 662 17.47 -36.06 -24.33
C GLN A 662 18.28 -35.93 -25.64
N ASP A 663 19.23 -34.99 -25.52
CA ASP A 663 20.68 -35.07 -25.76
C ASP A 663 21.31 -34.72 -27.14
N ARG A 664 22.11 -33.64 -27.04
CA ARG A 664 23.53 -33.45 -27.42
C ARG A 664 23.97 -33.54 -28.89
N ILE A 665 24.79 -32.55 -29.25
CA ILE A 665 26.08 -32.55 -30.01
C ILE A 665 26.26 -31.10 -30.51
N THR A 666 27.05 -30.26 -29.85
CA THR A 666 28.51 -29.99 -29.97
C THR A 666 28.96 -29.36 -31.30
N ASP A 667 29.87 -28.40 -31.13
CA ASP A 667 30.85 -27.85 -32.08
C ASP A 667 30.35 -26.78 -33.07
N SER A 668 31.09 -25.72 -33.40
CA SER A 668 32.28 -25.04 -32.87
C SER A 668 32.57 -23.88 -33.84
N GLU A 669 33.12 -22.79 -33.30
CA GLU A 669 34.18 -21.96 -33.91
C GLU A 669 33.91 -21.02 -35.12
N ASP A 670 34.36 -19.77 -34.90
CA ASP A 670 35.08 -18.85 -35.80
C ASP A 670 34.31 -18.16 -36.95
N ASP A 671 34.53 -16.91 -37.34
CA ASP A 671 35.63 -15.98 -37.09
C ASP A 671 35.23 -14.54 -37.50
N ALA A 672 36.06 -13.60 -37.05
CA ALA A 672 36.48 -12.37 -37.74
C ALA A 672 35.57 -11.11 -37.85
N SER A 673 36.01 -10.13 -37.06
CA SER A 673 36.01 -8.67 -37.21
C SER A 673 36.29 -8.09 -38.61
N VAL A 674 35.71 -6.91 -38.91
CA VAL A 674 36.39 -5.81 -39.64
C VAL A 674 35.86 -4.44 -39.16
N SER A 675 36.81 -3.60 -38.75
CA SER A 675 36.70 -2.17 -38.43
C SER A 675 36.73 -1.27 -39.67
N SER A 676 36.07 -0.11 -39.64
CA SER A 676 36.62 1.14 -40.23
C SER A 676 35.87 2.42 -39.79
N GLN A 677 36.62 3.31 -39.16
CA GLN A 677 36.50 4.78 -39.19
C GLN A 677 37.78 5.32 -39.91
N PRO A 678 38.07 6.63 -40.08
CA PRO A 678 37.29 7.88 -39.91
C PRO A 678 37.46 8.86 -41.11
N GLY A 679 36.86 10.06 -41.04
CA GLY A 679 37.19 11.20 -41.91
C GLY A 679 36.66 12.55 -41.40
N LEU A 680 37.58 13.50 -41.18
CA LEU A 680 37.43 14.83 -40.56
C LEU A 680 37.53 15.98 -41.59
N THR A 681 37.25 17.21 -41.13
CA THR A 681 37.63 18.57 -41.64
C THR A 681 36.75 19.22 -42.74
N SER A 682 36.46 20.53 -42.81
CA SER A 682 36.78 21.74 -42.01
C SER A 682 36.00 23.00 -42.47
N SER A 683 36.03 24.04 -41.61
CA SER A 683 36.28 25.50 -41.87
C SER A 683 35.16 26.48 -42.34
N SER A 684 34.83 27.42 -41.44
CA SER A 684 35.26 28.86 -41.38
C SER A 684 34.30 30.02 -41.71
N ASN A 685 34.30 31.00 -40.77
CA ASN A 685 34.11 32.48 -40.85
C ASN A 685 32.69 33.03 -41.12
N SER A 686 32.23 34.17 -40.60
CA SER A 686 32.87 35.42 -40.13
C SER A 686 31.96 36.26 -39.20
N GLU A 687 32.61 37.17 -38.48
CA GLU A 687 32.12 38.30 -37.66
C GLU A 687 31.09 39.21 -38.38
N ASP A 688 30.20 39.91 -37.64
CA ASP A 688 30.35 41.35 -37.36
C ASP A 688 29.25 41.94 -36.43
N SER A 689 29.56 43.14 -35.96
CA SER A 689 29.12 43.95 -34.82
C SER A 689 27.88 44.84 -35.00
N SER A 690 27.43 45.39 -33.86
CA SER A 690 26.94 46.78 -33.61
C SER A 690 25.47 47.01 -33.20
N SER A 691 25.32 47.49 -31.96
CA SER A 691 24.30 48.43 -31.46
C SER A 691 24.71 49.88 -31.88
N PRO A 692 23.89 50.97 -31.74
CA PRO A 692 23.35 51.45 -30.45
C PRO A 692 22.04 52.29 -30.49
N GLU A 693 21.66 52.78 -29.29
CA GLU A 693 20.96 54.06 -29.01
C GLU A 693 19.46 54.17 -29.38
N GLU A 694 18.57 54.86 -28.66
CA GLU A 694 18.55 55.52 -27.34
C GLU A 694 17.08 55.99 -27.12
N ASP A 695 16.73 56.15 -25.83
CA ASP A 695 15.95 57.28 -25.29
C ASP A 695 14.43 57.23 -24.97
N SER A 696 14.23 57.65 -23.71
CA SER A 696 13.20 58.48 -23.07
C SER A 696 11.69 58.15 -23.04
N GLY A 697 11.12 58.30 -21.82
CA GLY A 697 10.02 59.26 -21.66
C GLY A 697 8.73 58.80 -20.95
N SER A 698 8.79 58.52 -19.65
CA SER A 698 7.94 59.07 -18.56
C SER A 698 6.42 59.34 -18.73
N LEU A 699 5.69 58.79 -17.73
CA LEU A 699 4.74 59.42 -16.78
C LEU A 699 3.26 59.71 -17.14
N GLU A 700 2.43 59.23 -16.20
CA GLU A 700 1.20 59.83 -15.63
C GLU A 700 -0.07 59.89 -16.51
N SER A 701 -1.29 59.73 -16.01
CA SER A 701 -1.84 59.40 -14.70
C SER A 701 -3.38 59.25 -14.85
N SER A 702 -4.02 58.82 -13.76
CA SER A 702 -5.34 59.27 -13.30
C SER A 702 -6.63 58.71 -13.95
N GLU A 703 -7.30 57.85 -13.16
CA GLU A 703 -8.50 58.19 -12.37
C GLU A 703 -9.90 57.61 -12.74
N PHE A 704 -10.45 56.97 -11.68
CA PHE A 704 -11.83 56.97 -11.17
C PHE A 704 -12.98 56.13 -11.80
N ASN A 705 -13.35 55.12 -10.99
CA ASN A 705 -14.66 54.81 -10.40
C ASN A 705 -15.89 54.37 -11.23
N ASP A 706 -16.28 53.11 -10.96
CA ASP A 706 -17.39 52.72 -10.06
C ASP A 706 -18.84 53.11 -10.48
N LYS A 707 -19.63 52.12 -10.95
CA LYS A 707 -20.85 51.60 -10.27
C LYS A 707 -21.77 50.76 -11.19
N ASN A 708 -22.19 49.63 -10.61
CA ASN A 708 -23.43 48.85 -10.75
C ASN A 708 -24.52 49.31 -11.74
N ILE A 709 -25.17 48.33 -12.41
CA ILE A 709 -26.56 47.87 -12.17
C ILE A 709 -27.02 46.92 -13.31
N LYS A 710 -27.32 45.67 -12.91
CA LYS A 710 -28.45 44.78 -13.23
C LYS A 710 -29.14 44.72 -14.62
N ASP A 711 -29.37 43.45 -14.97
CA ASP A 711 -30.56 42.81 -15.56
C ASP A 711 -30.94 43.15 -17.00
N SER A 712 -30.97 42.12 -17.86
CA SER A 712 -32.12 41.71 -18.68
C SER A 712 -31.78 40.46 -19.50
N GLU A 713 -32.51 39.38 -19.25
CA GLU A 713 -32.57 38.14 -20.04
C GLU A 713 -33.32 38.32 -21.38
N ASP A 714 -33.17 37.31 -22.22
CA ASP A 714 -34.03 36.83 -23.32
C ASP A 714 -34.00 37.49 -24.71
N HIS A 715 -33.49 36.74 -25.70
CA HIS A 715 -34.30 36.20 -26.81
C HIS A 715 -33.55 35.19 -27.71
N LEU A 716 -34.05 33.94 -27.68
CA LEU A 716 -34.40 33.02 -28.78
C LEU A 716 -33.58 32.99 -30.11
N GLN A 717 -32.88 31.85 -30.32
CA GLN A 717 -33.22 30.76 -31.27
C GLN A 717 -33.42 31.09 -32.78
N GLU A 718 -32.57 30.52 -33.68
CA GLU A 718 -32.98 29.67 -34.83
C GLU A 718 -31.86 29.23 -35.80
N SER A 719 -31.96 27.95 -36.23
CA SER A 719 -31.58 27.33 -37.53
C SER A 719 -30.08 27.24 -37.93
N MET A 720 -29.43 26.07 -38.07
CA MET A 720 -29.67 24.87 -38.91
C MET A 720 -29.35 25.08 -40.41
N GLU A 721 -28.25 24.50 -40.93
CA GLU A 721 -28.19 23.60 -42.12
C GLU A 721 -26.77 23.38 -42.70
N THR A 722 -26.31 22.11 -42.60
CA THR A 722 -25.67 21.20 -43.59
C THR A 722 -24.61 21.65 -44.60
N LEU A 723 -23.54 20.83 -44.73
CA LEU A 723 -22.96 20.24 -45.98
C LEU A 723 -21.78 19.31 -45.59
N GLU A 724 -21.98 17.98 -45.60
CA GLU A 724 -21.52 16.98 -46.59
C GLU A 724 -20.04 16.50 -46.49
N ASP A 725 -19.93 15.20 -46.22
CA ASP A 725 -18.79 14.26 -46.17
C ASP A 725 -18.07 14.12 -47.55
N PRO A 726 -16.83 13.58 -47.69
CA PRO A 726 -16.61 12.13 -47.49
C PRO A 726 -15.17 11.63 -47.20
N LYS A 727 -15.05 10.52 -46.44
CA LYS A 727 -14.49 9.20 -46.88
C LYS A 727 -14.08 8.33 -45.70
N VAL A 728 -14.83 7.25 -45.51
CA VAL A 728 -14.57 6.14 -44.57
C VAL A 728 -13.84 5.00 -45.30
N ASN A 729 -12.80 4.43 -44.68
CA ASN A 729 -12.35 3.07 -44.94
C ASN A 729 -12.36 2.25 -43.63
N LYS A 730 -12.87 1.01 -43.75
CA LYS A 730 -13.31 0.07 -42.70
C LYS A 730 -12.21 -0.90 -42.24
N TRP A 731 -12.07 -1.05 -40.92
CA TRP A 731 -11.87 -2.27 -40.09
C TRP A 731 -11.72 -1.71 -38.65
N ASP A 732 -12.57 -1.92 -37.65
CA ASP A 732 -13.22 -3.12 -37.11
C ASP A 732 -14.46 -2.67 -36.30
N LYS A 733 -15.62 -3.34 -36.46
CA LYS A 733 -16.83 -3.09 -35.64
C LYS A 733 -17.18 -4.34 -34.84
N LYS A 734 -16.86 -4.34 -33.55
CA LYS A 734 -17.61 -5.09 -32.53
C LYS A 734 -18.01 -4.12 -31.40
N ARG A 735 -19.33 -4.07 -31.18
CA ARG A 735 -20.13 -3.24 -30.27
C ARG A 735 -19.35 -2.55 -29.13
N VAL A 736 -19.06 -1.27 -29.34
CA VAL A 736 -18.82 -0.28 -28.29
C VAL A 736 -20.09 0.56 -28.21
N GLN A 737 -20.70 0.70 -27.03
CA GLN A 737 -21.79 1.65 -26.86
C GLN A 737 -21.26 3.07 -27.12
N PRO A 738 -21.98 3.92 -27.86
CA PRO A 738 -21.52 5.29 -28.14
C PRO A 738 -21.27 6.02 -26.82
N ILE A 739 -20.11 6.68 -26.69
CA ILE A 739 -19.79 7.57 -25.57
C ILE A 739 -20.91 8.58 -25.32
N GLU A 740 -21.64 8.98 -26.36
CA GLU A 740 -22.81 9.87 -26.29
C GLU A 740 -23.96 9.28 -25.47
N SER A 741 -24.17 7.96 -25.49
CA SER A 741 -25.20 7.29 -24.66
C SER A 741 -24.81 7.27 -23.19
N ILE A 742 -23.51 7.14 -22.90
CA ILE A 742 -22.98 7.22 -21.53
C ILE A 742 -23.05 8.68 -21.07
N LEU A 743 -22.67 9.65 -21.90
CA LEU A 743 -22.76 11.07 -21.57
C LEU A 743 -24.21 11.55 -21.36
N ALA A 744 -25.19 10.91 -22.00
CA ALA A 744 -26.61 11.23 -21.81
C ALA A 744 -27.12 10.78 -20.43
N ASP A 745 -26.89 9.52 -20.05
CA ASP A 745 -27.24 9.00 -18.72
C ASP A 745 -26.54 9.80 -17.60
N TRP A 746 -25.35 10.33 -17.88
CA TRP A 746 -24.54 11.07 -16.90
C TRP A 746 -24.94 12.54 -16.78
N LYS A 747 -25.52 13.14 -17.82
CA LYS A 747 -26.14 14.46 -17.74
C LYS A 747 -27.41 14.42 -16.91
N GLU A 748 -28.23 13.36 -17.03
CA GLU A 748 -29.39 13.17 -16.16
C GLU A 748 -28.99 13.05 -14.68
N ASP A 749 -27.89 12.36 -14.37
CA ASP A 749 -27.39 12.24 -12.99
C ASP A 749 -26.83 13.58 -12.45
N ILE A 750 -26.20 14.41 -13.30
CA ILE A 750 -25.73 15.76 -12.93
C ILE A 750 -26.92 16.70 -12.70
N GLU A 751 -27.92 16.69 -13.59
CA GLU A 751 -29.14 17.49 -13.44
C GLU A 751 -29.94 17.07 -12.20
N ALA A 752 -29.99 15.78 -11.88
CA ALA A 752 -30.60 15.29 -10.64
C ALA A 752 -29.85 15.78 -9.39
N PHE A 753 -28.52 15.93 -9.47
CA PHE A 753 -27.70 16.45 -8.38
C PHE A 753 -27.90 17.96 -8.18
N GLU A 754 -27.98 18.73 -9.26
CA GLU A 754 -28.29 20.17 -9.23
C GLU A 754 -29.72 20.45 -8.74
N LEU A 755 -30.67 19.54 -9.00
CA LEU A 755 -32.04 19.59 -8.45
C LEU A 755 -32.07 19.28 -6.94
N MET A 756 -31.26 18.34 -6.45
CA MET A 756 -31.14 18.08 -5.02
C MET A 756 -30.54 19.27 -4.25
N GLU A 757 -29.67 20.06 -4.88
CA GLU A 757 -29.08 21.26 -4.27
C GLU A 757 -30.10 22.41 -4.12
N LYS A 758 -31.19 22.41 -4.91
CA LYS A 758 -32.29 23.38 -4.79
C LYS A 758 -33.34 23.04 -3.73
N ASP A 759 -33.45 21.77 -3.33
CA ASP A 759 -34.42 21.32 -2.33
C ASP A 759 -33.88 21.36 -0.88
N GLU A 760 -32.61 21.73 -0.68
CA GLU A 760 -31.99 21.99 0.65
C GLU A 760 -31.67 23.48 0.92
N LEU A 761 -32.40 24.41 0.27
CA LEU A 761 -32.39 25.85 0.59
C LEU A 761 -33.70 26.35 1.23
#